data_AF-A0A924M219-F1
#
_entry.id   AF-A0A924M219-F1
#
_cell.length_a   1.000
_cell.length_b   1.000
_cell.length_c   1.000
_cell.angle_alpha   90.00
_cell.angle_beta   90.00
_cell.angle_gamma   90.00
#
_symmetry.space_group_name_H-M   'P 1'
#
loop_
_entity.id
_entity.type
_entity.pdbx_description
1 polymer ?
#
loop_
_entity_poly.entity_id
_entity_poly.type
_entity_poly.pdbx_seq_one_letter_code
_entity_poly.pdbx_strand_id
1 'polypeptide(L)'
;MTNTLKIGIPTTPKRRFRSSWIPYAFILPFFVVLLAFGIAPLLFSLWVSFNDWSAGAQIDRMRWTGLWSYHYTFDDEYFLPALLRTVRAALFTALPQHLIALPLSYVLHMAFKRLQGVLGTVLFLPYITSSIAAAGVLGSFFTFGWQFVDWGLNLLGQLPWVGSFMPNAGQYTQEAQTAFSNLYSNVGWNVLLYLMILNIIPRSVYEAAQLDGAGFWRMFRSISLPLMRPMIFVAFTMSFLKGIQNPANTWSSPFFDRETTDLPTYILHEGFMNADMGLASGMTVVFFLGLIGVVLVIYALIGRNFTNFETSSLTESDQSAINFPLGSRLALKLVLALSVIASILPLVMILLNATRSSPTSNIDFSLGESLSYNLETLLTDVPNFWRNMWNSVYICVLAALGVMGSSSLAGYAFSFLEFKGRARMYSIVVGMMLFPSLLNAIPTVLVMVVLDWTNQARAVWVPATASAFGVFLVRQYLTASVPHSLLEAARVDGATEFKIFRSIVLPLARPVLATLGLLTFVTVWNNYSGVLAILRDPETHIVVQAMNSPKLSSAAQTIGIALATLPALFLFALSAAQIARGMNITSTIKFNVKLYWRELWVRSSERSLAPTNALSGADGLRALACLMVIFHHLSQRLNGNEQADAVKNIQAFVMSGAVGVSAFFVLSGMLLAIPFWKAFLNGNPFPNLLEFARRRLLRIVPGFYASLLVSVLFTAFFVPDAQAVLTRLLAGLTFTSALPYTTLFPADLNGPLWSIGFEVICYALMPLFMAGMFFLYARGRETGARASFRIGLGFWFGVLILTLITHQLILTDLVPDNVNRGWEFGLVGGAKSWMPNYNAVGMFGHYILGVMVAGVIVKLRSRKQSANWGFDLLALMAFVVMVGFLWTTRFAPGFSFSLGNQPYFYPTFPLLIAILL
;
A
#
# COMPACT_ATOMS: atom_id res chain seq x y z
N MET A 1 -60.47 18.79 -13.28
CA MET A 1 -59.95 19.08 -11.93
C MET A 1 -59.01 17.96 -11.51
N THR A 2 -57.70 18.20 -11.57
CA THR A 2 -56.66 17.50 -10.78
C THR A 2 -55.41 18.38 -10.85
N ASN A 3 -55.28 19.24 -9.84
CA ASN A 3 -54.12 20.10 -9.63
C ASN A 3 -52.87 19.25 -9.39
N THR A 4 -51.99 19.15 -10.38
CA THR A 4 -50.61 18.74 -10.16
C THR A 4 -49.84 19.95 -9.64
N LEU A 5 -49.68 19.98 -8.31
CA LEU A 5 -48.74 20.88 -7.62
C LEU A 5 -47.35 20.69 -8.23
N LYS A 6 -46.95 21.63 -9.11
CA LYS A 6 -45.54 21.83 -9.47
C LYS A 6 -44.82 22.27 -8.21
N ILE A 7 -44.24 21.31 -7.49
CA ILE A 7 -43.25 21.59 -6.45
C ILE A 7 -42.07 22.22 -7.17
N GLY A 8 -41.94 23.54 -7.06
CA GLY A 8 -40.80 24.28 -7.55
C GLY A 8 -39.55 23.80 -6.82
N ILE A 9 -38.73 23.01 -7.50
CA ILE A 9 -37.36 22.76 -7.08
C ILE A 9 -36.68 24.14 -7.07
N PRO A 10 -36.11 24.61 -5.95
CA PRO A 10 -35.37 25.85 -5.94
C PRO A 10 -34.20 25.70 -6.91
N THR A 11 -34.24 26.46 -8.01
CA THR A 11 -33.09 26.62 -8.89
C THR A 11 -31.95 27.15 -8.04
N THR A 12 -30.88 26.36 -7.91
CA THR A 12 -29.67 26.77 -7.20
C THR A 12 -29.23 28.14 -7.75
N PRO A 13 -29.01 29.15 -6.88
CA PRO A 13 -28.59 30.45 -7.35
C PRO A 13 -27.25 30.28 -8.07
N LYS A 14 -27.16 30.76 -9.32
CA LYS A 14 -25.91 30.84 -10.08
C LYS A 14 -24.86 31.52 -9.19
N ARG A 15 -23.96 30.72 -8.59
CA ARG A 15 -22.92 31.22 -7.69
C ARG A 15 -22.06 32.20 -8.48
N ARG A 16 -22.04 33.46 -8.04
CA ARG A 16 -21.03 34.44 -8.47
C ARG A 16 -19.66 33.80 -8.25
N PHE A 17 -18.85 33.70 -9.32
CA PHE A 17 -17.43 33.39 -9.25
C PHE A 17 -16.76 34.35 -8.27
N ARG A 18 -16.70 34.01 -6.98
CA ARG A 18 -15.74 34.62 -6.07
C ARG A 18 -14.39 34.09 -6.51
N SER A 19 -13.60 34.96 -7.16
CA SER A 19 -12.20 34.75 -7.55
C SER A 19 -11.38 34.35 -6.33
N SER A 20 -11.44 33.09 -5.94
CA SER A 20 -10.58 32.51 -4.91
C SER A 20 -9.45 31.78 -5.63
N TRP A 21 -8.22 32.08 -5.23
CA TRP A 21 -7.00 31.42 -5.72
C TRP A 21 -6.92 29.94 -5.27
N ILE A 22 -7.81 29.53 -4.36
CA ILE A 22 -7.84 28.20 -3.74
C ILE A 22 -7.82 27.07 -4.77
N PRO A 23 -8.69 27.01 -5.79
CA PRO A 23 -8.68 25.90 -6.75
C PRO A 23 -7.37 25.81 -7.52
N TYR A 24 -6.75 26.96 -7.81
CA TYR A 24 -5.43 27.03 -8.44
C TYR A 24 -4.33 26.46 -7.54
N ALA A 25 -4.38 26.72 -6.23
CA ALA A 25 -3.43 26.12 -5.28
C ALA A 25 -3.56 24.59 -5.18
N PHE A 26 -4.78 24.04 -5.30
CA PHE A 26 -4.99 22.59 -5.30
C PHE A 26 -4.44 21.91 -6.56
N ILE A 27 -4.58 22.54 -7.73
CA ILE A 27 -4.06 21.97 -9.00
C ILE A 27 -2.57 22.28 -9.22
N LEU A 28 -2.01 23.28 -8.53
CA LEU A 28 -0.63 23.76 -8.74
C LEU A 28 0.43 22.66 -8.66
N PRO A 29 0.46 21.76 -7.64
CA PRO A 29 1.50 20.73 -7.56
C PRO A 29 1.53 19.82 -8.79
N PHE A 30 0.35 19.48 -9.33
CA PHE A 30 0.23 18.67 -10.53
C PHE A 30 0.71 19.45 -11.77
N PHE A 31 0.25 20.69 -11.97
CA PHE A 31 0.61 21.46 -13.16
C PHE A 31 2.07 21.89 -13.21
N VAL A 32 2.71 22.15 -12.07
CA VAL A 32 4.15 22.48 -12.03
C VAL A 32 4.97 21.32 -12.57
N VAL A 33 4.72 20.10 -12.07
CA VAL A 33 5.44 18.90 -12.53
C VAL A 33 5.04 18.56 -13.97
N LEU A 34 3.77 18.67 -14.33
CA LEU A 34 3.31 18.46 -15.71
C LEU A 34 3.98 19.43 -16.69
N LEU A 35 4.14 20.70 -16.34
CA LEU A 35 4.79 21.68 -17.21
C LEU A 35 6.29 21.35 -17.35
N ALA A 36 6.97 21.05 -16.25
CA ALA A 36 8.41 20.80 -16.24
C ALA A 36 8.82 19.47 -16.91
N PHE A 37 8.06 18.40 -16.69
CA PHE A 37 8.45 17.04 -17.11
C PHE A 37 7.48 16.38 -18.09
N GLY A 38 6.33 17.01 -18.32
CA GLY A 38 5.37 16.58 -19.34
C GLY A 38 5.47 17.46 -20.59
N ILE A 39 5.17 18.75 -20.47
CA ILE A 39 5.03 19.66 -21.62
C ILE A 39 6.38 20.17 -22.11
N ALA A 40 7.27 20.63 -21.22
CA ALA A 40 8.56 21.19 -21.63
C ALA A 40 9.45 20.22 -22.44
N PRO A 41 9.58 18.92 -22.08
CA PRO A 41 10.31 17.97 -22.91
C PRO A 41 9.72 17.81 -24.31
N LEU A 42 8.39 17.87 -24.46
CA LEU A 42 7.74 17.78 -25.76
C LEU A 42 8.00 18.99 -26.64
N LEU A 43 7.92 20.19 -26.06
CA LEU A 43 8.28 21.41 -26.76
C LEU A 43 9.77 21.42 -27.13
N PHE A 44 10.61 20.86 -26.27
CA PHE A 44 12.03 20.73 -26.54
C PHE A 44 12.31 19.72 -27.66
N SER A 45 11.66 18.56 -27.66
CA SER A 45 11.77 17.59 -28.77
C SER A 45 11.28 18.18 -30.10
N LEU A 46 10.18 18.93 -30.07
CA LEU A 46 9.70 19.68 -31.24
C LEU A 46 10.71 20.72 -31.71
N TRP A 47 11.45 21.36 -30.80
CA TRP A 47 12.50 22.28 -31.20
C TRP A 47 13.71 21.55 -31.79
N VAL A 48 14.14 20.44 -31.15
CA VAL A 48 15.25 19.60 -31.63
C VAL A 48 14.95 19.02 -33.03
N SER A 49 13.70 18.72 -33.37
CA SER A 49 13.37 18.18 -34.70
C SER A 49 13.65 19.13 -35.87
N PHE A 50 13.86 20.43 -35.62
CA PHE A 50 14.30 21.41 -36.63
C PHE A 50 15.81 21.63 -36.67
N ASN A 51 16.56 20.88 -35.86
CA ASN A 51 18.00 21.02 -35.71
C ASN A 51 18.70 19.69 -35.97
N ASP A 52 19.88 19.75 -36.59
CA ASP A 52 20.86 18.69 -36.56
C ASP A 52 21.59 18.75 -35.21
N TRP A 53 21.55 17.64 -34.48
CA TRP A 53 22.15 17.54 -33.17
C TRP A 53 22.48 16.10 -32.79
N SER A 54 23.67 15.92 -32.24
CA SER A 54 24.19 14.60 -31.88
C SER A 54 24.01 14.29 -30.40
N ALA A 55 23.71 13.03 -30.08
CA ALA A 55 23.66 12.55 -28.70
C ALA A 55 25.02 12.76 -28.01
N GLY A 56 25.06 13.61 -26.98
CA GLY A 56 26.28 13.92 -26.22
C GLY A 56 27.00 15.22 -26.64
N ALA A 57 26.55 15.87 -27.70
CA ALA A 57 26.97 17.25 -27.99
C ALA A 57 26.28 18.23 -27.03
N GLN A 58 26.99 19.29 -26.64
CA GLN A 58 26.39 20.40 -25.88
C GLN A 58 25.28 21.09 -26.71
N ILE A 59 24.31 21.71 -26.05
CA ILE A 59 23.13 22.32 -26.70
C ILE A 59 23.53 23.47 -27.64
N ASP A 60 24.64 24.16 -27.36
CA ASP A 60 25.19 25.22 -28.21
C ASP A 60 25.69 24.73 -29.57
N ARG A 61 25.91 23.41 -29.74
CA ARG A 61 26.35 22.81 -31.00
C ARG A 61 25.20 22.44 -31.96
N MET A 62 23.95 22.72 -31.58
CA MET A 62 22.80 22.48 -32.47
C MET A 62 22.85 23.37 -33.71
N ARG A 63 22.57 22.78 -34.87
CA ARG A 63 22.54 23.50 -36.15
C ARG A 63 21.13 23.48 -36.71
N TRP A 64 20.57 24.64 -36.99
CA TRP A 64 19.25 24.73 -37.59
C TRP A 64 19.25 24.16 -39.01
N THR A 65 18.48 23.10 -39.25
CA THR A 65 18.33 22.42 -40.54
C THR A 65 16.93 22.57 -41.14
N GLY A 66 16.02 23.27 -40.44
CA GLY A 66 14.67 23.52 -40.91
C GLY A 66 13.84 22.23 -40.94
N LEU A 67 13.23 21.92 -42.08
CA LEU A 67 12.33 20.76 -42.21
C LEU A 67 13.02 19.47 -42.66
N TRP A 68 14.36 19.43 -42.68
CA TRP A 68 15.13 18.31 -43.21
C TRP A 68 14.73 16.96 -42.59
N SER A 69 14.61 16.89 -41.26
CA SER A 69 14.25 15.67 -40.55
C SER A 69 12.88 15.11 -40.99
N TYR A 70 11.93 15.99 -41.30
CA TYR A 70 10.60 15.59 -41.78
C TYR A 70 10.64 15.11 -43.22
N HIS A 71 11.37 15.79 -44.10
CA HIS A 71 11.54 15.35 -45.48
C HIS A 71 12.17 13.96 -45.54
N TYR A 72 13.25 13.75 -44.77
CA TYR A 72 13.88 12.44 -44.63
C TYR A 72 12.91 11.38 -44.09
N THR A 73 12.15 11.71 -43.04
CA THR A 73 11.18 10.77 -42.44
C THR A 73 10.10 10.32 -43.42
N PHE A 74 9.62 11.21 -44.30
CA PHE A 74 8.60 10.87 -45.28
C PHE A 74 9.15 10.14 -46.51
N ASP A 75 10.43 10.35 -46.83
CA ASP A 75 11.12 9.65 -47.92
C ASP A 75 11.70 8.29 -47.49
N ASP A 76 11.83 8.04 -46.18
CA ASP A 76 12.31 6.79 -45.61
C ASP A 76 11.33 5.62 -45.88
N GLU A 77 11.78 4.67 -46.70
CA GLU A 77 11.02 3.48 -47.08
C GLU A 77 10.64 2.59 -45.89
N TYR A 78 11.37 2.68 -44.76
CA TYR A 78 11.13 1.87 -43.57
C TYR A 78 10.17 2.53 -42.56
N PHE A 79 10.00 3.85 -42.60
CA PHE A 79 9.23 4.59 -41.60
C PHE A 79 7.74 4.20 -41.59
N LEU A 80 7.08 4.25 -42.74
CA LEU A 80 5.64 3.92 -42.85
C LEU A 80 5.36 2.44 -42.51
N PRO A 81 6.14 1.45 -43.00
CA PRO A 81 6.02 0.07 -42.55
C PRO A 81 6.19 -0.10 -41.03
N ALA A 82 7.19 0.56 -40.42
CA ALA A 82 7.41 0.50 -38.98
C ALA A 82 6.23 1.12 -38.19
N LEU A 83 5.68 2.24 -38.67
CA LEU A 83 4.48 2.86 -38.11
C LEU A 83 3.28 1.92 -38.16
N LEU A 84 3.02 1.31 -39.32
CA LEU A 84 1.91 0.38 -39.52
C LEU A 84 2.04 -0.89 -38.67
N ARG A 85 3.25 -1.44 -38.54
CA ARG A 85 3.54 -2.55 -37.60
C ARG A 85 3.24 -2.16 -36.16
N THR A 86 3.65 -0.96 -35.75
CA THR A 86 3.40 -0.44 -34.40
C THR A 86 1.90 -0.32 -34.10
N VAL A 87 1.13 0.30 -35.02
CA VAL A 87 -0.33 0.43 -34.87
C VAL A 87 -1.01 -0.93 -34.89
N ARG A 88 -0.59 -1.83 -35.78
CA ARG A 88 -1.09 -3.21 -35.86
C ARG A 88 -0.86 -3.94 -34.54
N ALA A 89 0.37 -3.97 -34.04
CA ALA A 89 0.73 -4.60 -32.76
C ALA A 89 -0.09 -4.03 -31.59
N ALA A 90 -0.30 -2.71 -31.56
CA ALA A 90 -1.12 -2.05 -30.56
C ALA A 90 -2.60 -2.49 -30.61
N LEU A 91 -3.18 -2.62 -31.81
CA LEU A 91 -4.56 -3.11 -31.98
C LEU A 91 -4.68 -4.59 -31.60
N PHE A 92 -3.75 -5.43 -32.04
CA PHE A 92 -3.71 -6.86 -31.69
C PHE A 92 -3.50 -7.09 -30.19
N THR A 93 -2.83 -6.16 -29.51
CA THR A 93 -2.68 -6.20 -28.06
C THR A 93 -3.93 -5.71 -27.35
N ALA A 94 -4.47 -4.55 -27.74
CA ALA A 94 -5.56 -3.89 -27.02
C ALA A 94 -6.91 -4.58 -27.22
N LEU A 95 -7.31 -4.86 -28.47
CA LEU A 95 -8.67 -5.31 -28.78
C LEU A 95 -9.03 -6.63 -28.06
N PRO A 96 -8.20 -7.69 -28.08
CA PRO A 96 -8.55 -8.94 -27.41
C PRO A 96 -8.69 -8.79 -25.89
N GLN A 97 -7.89 -7.92 -25.26
CA GLN A 97 -7.98 -7.66 -23.81
C GLN A 97 -9.38 -7.19 -23.43
N HIS A 98 -9.97 -6.28 -24.21
CA HIS A 98 -11.30 -5.75 -23.91
C HIS A 98 -12.43 -6.69 -24.31
N LEU A 99 -12.26 -7.47 -25.38
CA LEU A 99 -13.21 -8.53 -25.76
C LEU A 99 -13.34 -9.61 -24.68
N ILE A 100 -12.29 -9.86 -23.89
CA ILE A 100 -12.32 -10.78 -22.75
C ILE A 100 -12.77 -10.06 -21.47
N ALA A 101 -12.19 -8.90 -21.17
CA ALA A 101 -12.42 -8.21 -19.90
C ALA A 101 -13.85 -7.67 -19.74
N LEU A 102 -14.51 -7.24 -20.82
CA LEU A 102 -15.89 -6.73 -20.77
C LEU A 102 -16.91 -7.81 -20.36
N PRO A 103 -17.00 -8.97 -21.06
CA PRO A 103 -17.85 -10.05 -20.61
C PRO A 103 -17.48 -10.57 -19.23
N LEU A 104 -16.18 -10.72 -18.93
CA LEU A 104 -15.73 -11.27 -17.65
C LEU A 104 -16.09 -10.36 -16.47
N SER A 105 -15.89 -9.05 -16.59
CA SER A 105 -16.30 -8.08 -15.57
C SER A 105 -17.82 -8.06 -15.38
N TYR A 106 -18.61 -8.13 -16.46
CA TYR A 106 -20.07 -8.20 -16.38
C TYR A 106 -20.55 -9.50 -15.71
N VAL A 107 -19.95 -10.65 -16.04
CA VAL A 107 -20.21 -11.93 -15.38
C VAL A 107 -19.90 -11.86 -13.89
N LEU A 108 -18.74 -11.32 -13.52
CA LEU A 108 -18.36 -11.16 -12.12
C LEU A 108 -19.36 -10.28 -11.36
N HIS A 109 -19.77 -9.18 -11.98
CA HIS A 109 -20.73 -8.24 -11.40
C HIS A 109 -22.13 -8.86 -11.22
N MET A 110 -22.63 -9.61 -12.22
CA MET A 110 -23.99 -10.15 -12.21
C MET A 110 -24.12 -11.48 -11.45
N ALA A 111 -23.18 -12.40 -11.65
CA ALA A 111 -23.25 -13.77 -11.14
C ALA A 111 -22.43 -13.99 -9.86
N PHE A 112 -21.35 -13.23 -9.67
CA PHE A 112 -20.41 -13.43 -8.56
C PHE A 112 -20.19 -12.17 -7.74
N LYS A 113 -21.17 -11.24 -7.68
CA LYS A 113 -21.10 -9.95 -6.98
C LYS A 113 -20.43 -10.04 -5.61
N ARG A 114 -20.76 -11.10 -4.90
CA ARG A 114 -20.25 -11.46 -3.58
C ARG A 114 -18.75 -11.77 -3.55
N LEU A 115 -18.23 -12.47 -4.57
CA LEU A 115 -16.80 -12.81 -4.72
C LEU A 115 -16.05 -11.85 -5.67
N GLN A 116 -16.73 -10.92 -6.33
CA GLN A 116 -16.18 -10.10 -7.42
C GLN A 116 -14.93 -9.33 -7.00
N GLY A 117 -14.88 -8.83 -5.75
CA GLY A 117 -13.73 -8.08 -5.28
C GLY A 117 -12.48 -8.94 -5.16
N VAL A 118 -12.66 -10.20 -4.77
CA VAL A 118 -11.57 -11.18 -4.61
C VAL A 118 -11.16 -11.73 -5.94
N LEU A 119 -12.13 -12.12 -6.77
CA LEU A 119 -11.87 -12.62 -8.11
C LEU A 119 -11.20 -11.53 -8.95
N GLY A 120 -11.69 -10.28 -8.89
CA GLY A 120 -11.04 -9.14 -9.54
C GLY A 120 -9.61 -8.91 -9.03
N THR A 121 -9.38 -9.07 -7.72
CA THR A 121 -8.06 -9.00 -7.10
C THR A 121 -7.15 -10.12 -7.65
N VAL A 122 -7.58 -11.38 -7.63
CA VAL A 122 -6.81 -12.52 -8.15
C VAL A 122 -6.51 -12.38 -9.64
N LEU A 123 -7.50 -11.98 -10.44
CA LEU A 123 -7.34 -11.74 -11.88
C LEU A 123 -6.35 -10.60 -12.16
N PHE A 124 -6.10 -9.71 -11.21
CA PHE A 124 -5.12 -8.63 -11.32
C PHE A 124 -3.69 -9.04 -10.96
N LEU A 125 -3.47 -10.22 -10.34
CA LEU A 125 -2.12 -10.72 -10.04
C LEU A 125 -1.16 -10.77 -11.25
N PRO A 126 -1.58 -11.21 -12.45
CA PRO A 126 -0.78 -11.16 -13.68
C PRO A 126 -0.24 -9.78 -14.06
N TYR A 127 -0.93 -8.71 -13.63
CA TYR A 127 -0.50 -7.35 -13.89
C TYR A 127 0.67 -6.95 -12.98
N ILE A 128 0.76 -7.57 -11.81
CA ILE A 128 1.75 -7.28 -10.77
C ILE A 128 3.04 -8.06 -11.02
N THR A 129 2.96 -9.18 -11.74
CA THR A 129 4.17 -9.92 -12.14
C THR A 129 5.05 -9.03 -13.00
N SER A 130 6.35 -8.98 -12.70
CA SER A 130 7.29 -8.14 -13.46
C SER A 130 7.24 -8.53 -14.94
N SER A 131 7.23 -7.54 -15.82
CA SER A 131 7.29 -7.76 -17.28
C SER A 131 8.53 -8.55 -17.69
N ILE A 132 9.62 -8.43 -16.93
CA ILE A 132 10.84 -9.23 -17.12
C ILE A 132 10.62 -10.69 -16.70
N ALA A 133 9.92 -10.91 -15.59
CA ALA A 133 9.54 -12.26 -15.15
C ALA A 133 8.72 -12.98 -16.23
N ALA A 134 7.82 -12.23 -16.87
CA ALA A 134 6.99 -12.70 -17.97
C ALA A 134 7.80 -13.04 -19.23
N ALA A 135 8.84 -12.27 -19.55
CA ALA A 135 9.66 -12.48 -20.75
C ALA A 135 10.75 -13.56 -20.58
N GLY A 136 11.50 -13.56 -19.49
CA GLY A 136 12.66 -14.45 -19.29
C GLY A 136 12.31 -15.85 -18.75
N VAL A 137 11.52 -15.91 -17.67
CA VAL A 137 11.20 -17.18 -16.97
C VAL A 137 9.92 -17.82 -17.52
N LEU A 138 8.94 -17.00 -17.92
CA LEU A 138 7.65 -17.46 -18.42
C LEU A 138 7.57 -17.47 -19.96
N GLY A 139 8.57 -16.95 -20.67
CA GLY A 139 8.61 -16.92 -22.13
C GLY A 139 8.27 -18.29 -22.73
N SER A 140 8.86 -19.35 -22.20
CA SER A 140 8.61 -20.74 -22.65
C SER A 140 7.26 -21.32 -22.21
N PHE A 141 6.68 -20.86 -21.10
CA PHE A 141 5.30 -21.18 -20.70
C PHE A 141 4.30 -20.55 -21.69
N PHE A 142 4.55 -19.29 -22.07
CA PHE A 142 3.79 -18.61 -23.12
C PHE A 142 4.04 -19.24 -24.49
N THR A 143 5.22 -19.82 -24.76
CA THR A 143 5.48 -20.61 -25.97
C THR A 143 4.60 -21.85 -26.06
N PHE A 144 4.36 -22.58 -24.95
CA PHE A 144 3.42 -23.71 -24.94
C PHE A 144 1.97 -23.25 -25.17
N GLY A 145 1.53 -22.17 -24.51
CA GLY A 145 0.21 -21.57 -24.75
C GLY A 145 0.05 -21.09 -26.19
N TRP A 146 1.10 -20.48 -26.75
CA TRP A 146 1.15 -20.03 -28.13
C TRP A 146 1.06 -21.19 -29.12
N GLN A 147 1.72 -22.33 -28.87
CA GLN A 147 1.60 -23.51 -29.73
C GLN A 147 0.15 -23.99 -29.88
N PHE A 148 -0.67 -23.87 -28.83
CA PHE A 148 -2.10 -24.19 -28.92
C PHE A 148 -2.89 -23.16 -29.74
N VAL A 149 -2.56 -21.87 -29.57
CA VAL A 149 -3.15 -20.79 -30.38
C VAL A 149 -2.76 -20.93 -31.85
N ASP A 150 -1.50 -21.22 -32.12
CA ASP A 150 -0.93 -21.45 -33.45
C ASP A 150 -1.58 -22.65 -34.13
N TRP A 151 -1.77 -23.76 -33.42
CA TRP A 151 -2.56 -24.90 -33.92
C TRP A 151 -3.98 -24.49 -34.31
N GLY A 152 -4.67 -23.71 -33.47
CA GLY A 152 -6.01 -23.22 -33.75
C GLY A 152 -6.08 -22.26 -34.95
N LEU A 153 -5.11 -21.35 -35.07
CA LEU A 153 -5.01 -20.42 -36.21
C LEU A 153 -4.71 -21.18 -37.51
N ASN A 154 -3.86 -22.20 -37.47
CA ASN A 154 -3.61 -23.07 -38.62
C ASN A 154 -4.88 -23.82 -39.06
N LEU A 155 -5.69 -24.31 -38.13
CA LEU A 155 -6.99 -24.92 -38.46
C LEU A 155 -7.96 -23.92 -39.08
N LEU A 156 -8.01 -22.69 -38.55
CA LEU A 156 -8.86 -21.63 -39.10
C LEU A 156 -8.38 -21.18 -40.48
N GLY A 157 -7.07 -21.08 -40.69
CA GLY A 157 -6.45 -20.71 -41.97
C GLY A 157 -6.69 -21.74 -43.09
N GLN A 158 -7.00 -22.99 -42.74
CA GLN A 158 -7.41 -24.02 -43.71
C GLN A 158 -8.85 -23.83 -44.22
N LEU A 159 -9.67 -22.99 -43.58
CA LEU A 159 -11.02 -22.71 -44.05
C LEU A 159 -10.98 -21.76 -45.26
N PRO A 160 -11.63 -22.06 -46.40
CA PRO A 160 -11.48 -21.29 -47.65
C PRO A 160 -11.77 -19.78 -47.50
N TRP A 161 -12.79 -19.44 -46.72
CA TRP A 161 -13.19 -18.06 -46.47
C TRP A 161 -12.26 -17.35 -45.48
N VAL A 162 -11.82 -18.03 -44.40
CA VAL A 162 -10.95 -17.43 -43.37
C VAL A 162 -9.50 -17.33 -43.85
N GLY A 163 -8.99 -18.36 -44.52
CA GLY A 163 -7.65 -18.40 -45.10
C GLY A 163 -7.43 -17.32 -46.17
N SER A 164 -8.49 -16.87 -46.85
CA SER A 164 -8.41 -15.71 -47.77
C SER A 164 -8.13 -14.38 -47.06
N PHE A 165 -8.56 -14.23 -45.79
CA PHE A 165 -8.28 -13.06 -44.96
C PHE A 165 -7.02 -13.22 -44.10
N MET A 166 -6.56 -14.45 -43.88
CA MET A 166 -5.39 -14.79 -43.08
C MET A 166 -4.42 -15.71 -43.87
N PRO A 167 -3.93 -15.29 -45.05
CA PRO A 167 -2.92 -16.05 -45.76
C PRO A 167 -1.68 -16.12 -44.85
N ASN A 168 -1.20 -17.33 -44.58
CA ASN A 168 -0.08 -17.61 -43.67
C ASN A 168 -0.40 -17.49 -42.16
N ALA A 169 -1.60 -17.89 -41.74
CA ALA A 169 -2.04 -17.88 -40.33
C ALA A 169 -1.08 -18.55 -39.32
N GLY A 170 -0.23 -19.49 -39.76
CA GLY A 170 0.80 -20.15 -38.94
C GLY A 170 2.22 -19.64 -39.10
N GLN A 171 2.49 -18.64 -39.94
CA GLN A 171 3.84 -18.09 -40.17
C GLN A 171 3.98 -16.64 -39.69
N TYR A 172 3.45 -16.28 -38.53
CA TYR A 172 3.71 -14.96 -37.94
C TYR A 172 3.53 -15.05 -36.42
N THR A 173 4.32 -14.46 -35.54
CA THR A 173 5.61 -13.73 -35.54
C THR A 173 5.92 -13.54 -34.04
N GLN A 174 7.16 -13.23 -33.65
CA GLN A 174 7.50 -12.84 -32.27
C GLN A 174 6.53 -11.79 -31.65
N GLU A 175 5.91 -10.96 -32.51
CA GLU A 175 4.82 -10.03 -32.20
C GLU A 175 3.60 -10.68 -31.52
N ALA A 176 3.17 -11.86 -31.98
CA ALA A 176 1.94 -12.48 -31.51
C ALA A 176 2.14 -13.22 -30.17
N GLN A 177 3.33 -13.77 -29.93
CA GLN A 177 3.75 -14.25 -28.61
C GLN A 177 3.80 -13.10 -27.59
N THR A 178 4.35 -11.96 -28.00
CA THR A 178 4.39 -10.74 -27.17
C THR A 178 2.97 -10.21 -26.89
N ALA A 179 2.09 -10.20 -27.89
CA ALA A 179 0.68 -9.83 -27.72
C ALA A 179 -0.04 -10.77 -26.74
N PHE A 180 0.24 -12.07 -26.77
CA PHE A 180 -0.33 -13.05 -25.84
C PHE A 180 0.16 -12.85 -24.40
N SER A 181 1.46 -12.58 -24.21
CA SER A 181 2.01 -12.22 -22.88
C SER A 181 1.36 -10.93 -22.34
N ASN A 182 1.21 -9.92 -23.20
CA ASN A 182 0.51 -8.69 -22.86
C ASN A 182 -0.97 -8.90 -22.53
N LEU A 183 -1.65 -9.79 -23.26
CA LEU A 183 -3.04 -10.17 -22.99
C LEU A 183 -3.16 -10.74 -21.57
N TYR A 184 -2.30 -11.69 -21.22
CA TYR A 184 -2.25 -12.29 -19.88
C TYR A 184 -2.08 -11.23 -18.79
N SER A 185 -1.10 -10.35 -18.91
CA SER A 185 -0.81 -9.36 -17.88
C SER A 185 -1.87 -8.25 -17.76
N ASN A 186 -2.58 -7.89 -18.84
CA ASN A 186 -3.44 -6.70 -18.84
C ASN A 186 -4.95 -6.98 -18.82
N VAL A 187 -5.44 -8.20 -19.05
CA VAL A 187 -6.88 -8.52 -18.94
C VAL A 187 -7.41 -8.23 -17.55
N GLY A 188 -6.68 -8.65 -16.51
CA GLY A 188 -7.04 -8.41 -15.11
C GLY A 188 -7.21 -6.94 -14.75
N TRP A 189 -6.31 -6.11 -15.27
CA TRP A 189 -6.36 -4.66 -15.14
C TRP A 189 -7.67 -4.09 -15.71
N ASN A 190 -8.01 -4.49 -16.92
CA ASN A 190 -9.23 -4.03 -17.58
C ASN A 190 -10.49 -4.55 -16.89
N VAL A 191 -10.48 -5.77 -16.33
CA VAL A 191 -11.60 -6.30 -15.53
C VAL A 191 -11.85 -5.41 -14.31
N LEU A 192 -10.80 -5.01 -13.58
CA LEU A 192 -10.95 -4.11 -12.43
C LEU A 192 -11.49 -2.73 -12.83
N LEU A 193 -10.98 -2.15 -13.92
CA LEU A 193 -11.48 -0.88 -14.46
C LEU A 193 -12.98 -0.93 -14.75
N TYR A 194 -13.45 -2.02 -15.34
CA TYR A 194 -14.85 -2.22 -15.68
C TYR A 194 -15.74 -2.53 -14.48
N LEU A 195 -15.24 -3.27 -13.50
CA LEU A 195 -15.98 -3.48 -12.24
C LEU A 195 -16.23 -2.18 -11.48
N MET A 196 -15.30 -1.21 -11.53
CA MET A 196 -15.49 0.09 -10.89
C MET A 196 -16.73 0.82 -11.43
N ILE A 197 -16.92 0.85 -12.75
CA ILE A 197 -18.09 1.51 -13.36
C ILE A 197 -19.37 0.68 -13.22
N LEU A 198 -19.28 -0.66 -13.33
CA LEU A 198 -20.44 -1.53 -13.17
C LEU A 198 -21.05 -1.43 -11.77
N ASN A 199 -20.23 -1.26 -10.73
CA ASN A 199 -20.70 -1.09 -9.36
C ASN A 199 -21.40 0.26 -9.11
N ILE A 200 -21.25 1.24 -10.01
CA ILE A 200 -21.95 2.53 -9.94
C ILE A 200 -23.37 2.41 -10.52
N ILE A 201 -23.62 1.48 -11.45
CA ILE A 201 -24.93 1.33 -12.10
C ILE A 201 -25.95 0.82 -11.07
N PRO A 202 -27.03 1.58 -10.78
CA PRO A 202 -28.04 1.16 -9.80
C PRO A 202 -28.70 -0.16 -10.21
N ARG A 203 -28.87 -1.06 -9.24
CA ARG A 203 -29.45 -2.38 -9.52
C ARG A 203 -30.91 -2.31 -10.00
N SER A 204 -31.65 -1.30 -9.56
CA SER A 204 -33.05 -1.04 -9.96
C SER A 204 -33.21 -0.97 -11.49
N VAL A 205 -32.19 -0.49 -12.22
CA VAL A 205 -32.20 -0.46 -13.69
C VAL A 205 -32.22 -1.87 -14.29
N TYR A 206 -31.46 -2.80 -13.70
CA TYR A 206 -31.44 -4.20 -14.13
C TYR A 206 -32.70 -4.96 -13.72
N GLU A 207 -33.25 -4.68 -12.54
CA GLU A 207 -34.49 -5.29 -12.07
C GLU A 207 -35.70 -4.85 -12.92
N ALA A 208 -35.80 -3.56 -13.24
CA ALA A 208 -36.80 -3.05 -14.17
C ALA A 208 -36.70 -3.74 -15.54
N ALA A 209 -35.48 -3.83 -16.09
CA ALA A 209 -35.25 -4.52 -17.36
C ALA A 209 -35.61 -6.01 -17.30
N GLN A 210 -35.38 -6.67 -16.16
CA GLN A 210 -35.74 -8.07 -15.97
C GLN A 210 -37.27 -8.26 -15.87
N LEU A 211 -37.98 -7.33 -15.22
CA LEU A 211 -39.45 -7.29 -15.24
C LEU A 211 -39.99 -7.10 -16.66
N ASP A 212 -39.28 -6.35 -17.50
CA ASP A 212 -39.58 -6.17 -18.94
C ASP A 212 -39.13 -7.38 -19.82
N GLY A 213 -38.68 -8.49 -19.21
CA GLY A 213 -38.26 -9.70 -19.91
C GLY A 213 -36.88 -9.63 -20.57
N ALA A 214 -36.03 -8.66 -20.21
CA ALA A 214 -34.67 -8.58 -20.73
C ALA A 214 -33.77 -9.69 -20.14
N GLY A 215 -33.30 -10.59 -21.00
CA GLY A 215 -32.32 -11.61 -20.63
C GLY A 215 -30.90 -11.05 -20.40
N PHE A 216 -30.00 -11.90 -19.90
CA PHE A 216 -28.61 -11.55 -19.54
C PHE A 216 -27.85 -10.80 -20.65
N TRP A 217 -27.93 -11.29 -21.89
CA TRP A 217 -27.25 -10.67 -23.05
C TRP A 217 -27.88 -9.35 -23.47
N ARG A 218 -29.21 -9.24 -23.38
CA ARG A 218 -29.94 -8.00 -23.70
C ARG A 218 -29.61 -6.91 -22.68
N MET A 219 -29.55 -7.24 -21.40
CA MET A 219 -29.11 -6.30 -20.36
C MET A 219 -27.65 -5.86 -20.56
N PHE A 220 -26.74 -6.79 -20.89
CA PHE A 220 -25.35 -6.44 -21.20
C PHE A 220 -25.24 -5.46 -22.35
N ARG A 221 -25.87 -5.76 -23.48
CA ARG A 221 -25.77 -4.96 -24.72
C ARG A 221 -26.51 -3.63 -24.63
N SER A 222 -27.68 -3.60 -24.00
CA SER A 222 -28.56 -2.42 -24.02
C SER A 222 -28.44 -1.52 -22.79
N ILE A 223 -27.87 -2.01 -21.68
CA ILE A 223 -27.73 -1.24 -20.43
C ILE A 223 -26.26 -1.09 -20.06
N SER A 224 -25.56 -2.20 -19.77
CA SER A 224 -24.20 -2.14 -19.24
C SER A 224 -23.21 -1.56 -20.25
N LEU A 225 -23.16 -2.08 -21.48
CA LEU A 225 -22.23 -1.60 -22.51
C LEU A 225 -22.38 -0.10 -22.81
N PRO A 226 -23.59 0.46 -23.05
CA PRO A 226 -23.78 1.89 -23.25
C PRO A 226 -23.32 2.75 -22.08
N LEU A 227 -23.63 2.33 -20.84
CA LEU A 227 -23.21 3.06 -19.63
C LEU A 227 -21.70 2.94 -19.39
N MET A 228 -21.07 1.84 -19.80
CA MET A 228 -19.63 1.65 -19.67
C MET A 228 -18.80 2.36 -20.76
N ARG A 229 -19.42 2.89 -21.82
CA ARG A 229 -18.70 3.48 -22.98
C ARG A 229 -17.57 4.45 -22.62
N PRO A 230 -17.75 5.41 -21.69
CA PRO A 230 -16.66 6.32 -21.32
C PRO A 230 -15.45 5.58 -20.74
N MET A 231 -15.71 4.55 -19.93
CA MET A 231 -14.65 3.72 -19.34
C MET A 231 -14.01 2.81 -20.38
N ILE A 232 -14.80 2.28 -21.33
CA ILE A 232 -14.29 1.50 -22.47
C ILE A 232 -13.34 2.34 -23.31
N PHE A 233 -13.72 3.59 -23.63
CA PHE A 233 -12.86 4.50 -24.38
C PHE A 233 -11.51 4.72 -23.68
N VAL A 234 -11.53 5.02 -22.38
CA VAL A 234 -10.30 5.27 -21.62
C VAL A 234 -9.46 4.00 -21.48
N ALA A 235 -10.09 2.87 -21.12
CA ALA A 235 -9.40 1.60 -20.95
C ALA A 235 -8.78 1.13 -22.28
N PHE A 236 -9.53 1.22 -23.39
CA PHE A 236 -9.04 0.89 -24.73
C PHE A 236 -7.88 1.78 -25.14
N THR A 237 -8.01 3.10 -24.95
CA THR A 237 -6.93 4.04 -25.27
C THR A 237 -5.67 3.72 -24.46
N MET A 238 -5.80 3.38 -23.17
CA MET A 238 -4.66 2.99 -22.34
C MET A 238 -4.02 1.68 -22.80
N SER A 239 -4.80 0.65 -23.11
CA SER A 239 -4.28 -0.62 -23.62
C SER A 239 -3.62 -0.44 -24.99
N PHE A 240 -4.17 0.42 -25.84
CA PHE A 240 -3.61 0.78 -27.14
C PHE A 240 -2.27 1.50 -26.99
N LEU A 241 -2.20 2.53 -26.13
CA LEU A 241 -0.97 3.25 -25.83
C LEU A 241 0.10 2.32 -25.24
N LYS A 242 -0.29 1.39 -24.37
CA LYS A 242 0.62 0.35 -23.85
C LYS A 242 1.11 -0.59 -24.93
N GLY A 243 0.24 -1.00 -25.85
CA GLY A 243 0.61 -1.83 -27.00
C GLY A 243 1.61 -1.15 -27.93
N ILE A 244 1.55 0.18 -28.04
CA ILE A 244 2.57 0.98 -28.75
C ILE A 244 3.90 1.01 -27.99
N GLN A 245 3.87 1.08 -26.65
CA GLN A 245 5.06 1.26 -25.82
C GLN A 245 5.83 -0.03 -25.55
N ASN A 246 5.23 -1.20 -25.79
CA ASN A 246 5.83 -2.48 -25.47
C ASN A 246 6.29 -3.15 -26.78
N PRO A 247 7.54 -2.90 -27.22
CA PRO A 247 7.99 -3.36 -28.53
C PRO A 247 7.94 -4.89 -28.58
N ALA A 248 7.60 -5.43 -29.76
CA ALA A 248 7.52 -6.88 -29.98
C ALA A 248 8.87 -7.58 -29.76
N ASN A 249 9.96 -6.82 -29.86
CA ASN A 249 11.33 -7.30 -29.95
C ASN A 249 12.16 -6.90 -28.72
N THR A 250 11.58 -6.86 -27.52
CA THR A 250 12.28 -6.48 -26.27
C THR A 250 13.47 -7.41 -25.92
N TRP A 251 14.54 -7.38 -26.70
CA TRP A 251 15.90 -7.81 -26.38
C TRP A 251 16.26 -9.29 -26.56
N SER A 252 15.34 -10.16 -26.99
CA SER A 252 15.70 -11.54 -27.36
C SER A 252 16.25 -11.70 -28.78
N SER A 253 16.08 -10.68 -29.65
CA SER A 253 16.85 -10.58 -30.90
C SER A 253 18.01 -9.61 -30.69
N PRO A 254 19.28 -10.07 -30.77
CA PRO A 254 20.45 -9.21 -30.73
C PRO A 254 20.56 -8.23 -31.92
N PHE A 255 19.65 -8.31 -32.90
CA PHE A 255 19.78 -7.65 -34.20
C PHE A 255 18.65 -6.64 -34.40
N PHE A 256 19.02 -5.37 -34.49
CA PHE A 256 18.17 -4.33 -35.06
C PHE A 256 18.04 -4.59 -36.56
N ASP A 257 16.81 -4.76 -37.02
CA ASP A 257 16.49 -4.95 -38.43
C ASP A 257 15.35 -3.99 -38.83
N ARG A 258 15.66 -3.06 -39.74
CA ARG A 258 14.71 -2.02 -40.18
C ARG A 258 13.46 -2.61 -40.82
N GLU A 259 13.53 -3.81 -41.40
CA GLU A 259 12.40 -4.47 -42.05
C GLU A 259 11.39 -5.04 -41.05
N THR A 260 11.85 -5.46 -39.87
CA THR A 260 11.03 -6.18 -38.89
C THR A 260 10.82 -5.43 -37.58
N THR A 261 11.51 -4.31 -37.38
CA THR A 261 11.43 -3.52 -36.13
C THR A 261 10.22 -2.57 -36.12
N ASP A 262 9.69 -2.34 -34.92
CA ASP A 262 8.65 -1.35 -34.65
C ASP A 262 9.21 0.09 -34.59
N LEU A 263 8.33 1.07 -34.76
CA LEU A 263 8.73 2.47 -34.88
C LEU A 263 9.38 3.02 -33.59
N PRO A 264 8.90 2.73 -32.37
CA PRO A 264 9.55 3.22 -31.16
C PRO A 264 10.98 2.70 -31.00
N THR A 265 11.23 1.43 -31.32
CA THR A 265 12.58 0.86 -31.28
C THR A 265 13.46 1.49 -32.37
N TYR A 266 12.90 1.74 -33.56
CA TYR A 266 13.60 2.44 -34.64
C TYR A 266 14.02 3.86 -34.23
N ILE A 267 13.12 4.64 -33.65
CA ILE A 267 13.41 6.00 -33.14
C ILE A 267 14.53 5.97 -32.09
N LEU A 268 14.47 5.02 -31.16
CA LEU A 268 15.50 4.89 -30.11
C LEU A 268 16.85 4.49 -30.69
N HIS A 269 16.87 3.61 -31.69
CA HIS A 269 18.10 3.22 -32.38
C HIS A 269 18.74 4.43 -33.08
N GLU A 270 17.98 5.20 -33.85
CA GLU A 270 18.50 6.40 -34.51
C GLU A 270 19.01 7.44 -33.50
N GLY A 271 18.24 7.70 -32.44
CA GLY A 271 18.59 8.71 -31.44
C GLY A 271 19.78 8.32 -30.54
N PHE A 272 19.81 7.10 -30.00
CA PHE A 272 20.81 6.69 -29.00
C PHE A 272 21.96 5.87 -29.58
N MET A 273 21.74 5.05 -30.62
CA MET A 273 22.78 4.22 -31.22
C MET A 273 23.49 4.94 -32.36
N ASN A 274 22.73 5.56 -33.28
CA ASN A 274 23.30 6.36 -34.36
C ASN A 274 23.60 7.81 -33.94
N ALA A 275 23.24 8.17 -32.71
CA ALA A 275 23.45 9.48 -32.12
C ALA A 275 22.79 10.63 -32.88
N ASP A 276 21.78 10.41 -33.73
CA ASP A 276 21.06 11.47 -34.46
C ASP A 276 19.77 11.86 -33.72
N MET A 277 19.89 12.84 -32.82
CA MET A 277 18.77 13.32 -32.01
C MET A 277 17.81 14.19 -32.81
N GLY A 278 18.29 14.83 -33.88
CA GLY A 278 17.48 15.66 -34.77
C GLY A 278 16.48 14.83 -35.56
N LEU A 279 16.96 13.79 -36.23
CA LEU A 279 16.14 12.85 -36.98
C LEU A 279 15.18 12.08 -36.07
N ALA A 280 15.67 11.53 -34.96
CA ALA A 280 14.84 10.80 -34.01
C ALA A 280 13.71 11.66 -33.43
N SER A 281 13.98 12.95 -33.15
CA SER A 281 12.95 13.90 -32.72
C SER A 281 11.95 14.21 -33.84
N GLY A 282 12.40 14.34 -35.09
CA GLY A 282 11.53 14.50 -36.27
C GLY A 282 10.55 13.34 -36.43
N MET A 283 11.06 12.11 -36.42
CA MET A 283 10.24 10.89 -36.45
C MET A 283 9.26 10.83 -35.26
N THR A 284 9.70 11.22 -34.06
CA THR A 284 8.86 11.28 -32.84
C THR A 284 7.68 12.25 -33.01
N VAL A 285 7.92 13.44 -33.59
CA VAL A 285 6.86 14.44 -33.81
C VAL A 285 5.85 13.93 -34.85
N VAL A 286 6.30 13.36 -35.96
CA VAL A 286 5.40 12.78 -36.99
C VAL A 286 4.56 11.66 -36.39
N PHE A 287 5.20 10.76 -35.63
CA PHE A 287 4.50 9.68 -34.97
C PHE A 287 3.47 10.18 -33.97
N PHE A 288 3.80 11.21 -33.19
CA PHE A 288 2.89 11.81 -32.23
C PHE A 288 1.65 12.42 -32.90
N LEU A 289 1.82 13.13 -34.03
CA LEU A 289 0.69 13.67 -34.80
C LEU A 289 -0.21 12.54 -35.35
N GLY A 290 0.40 11.47 -35.87
CA GLY A 290 -0.32 10.28 -36.32
C GLY A 290 -1.13 9.64 -35.18
N LEU A 291 -0.53 9.53 -33.99
CA LEU A 291 -1.19 9.00 -32.81
C LEU A 291 -2.37 9.86 -32.34
N ILE A 292 -2.22 11.19 -32.34
CA ILE A 292 -3.36 12.10 -32.08
C ILE A 292 -4.49 11.80 -33.06
N GLY A 293 -4.20 11.66 -34.35
CA GLY A 293 -5.18 11.29 -35.37
C GLY A 293 -5.91 10.00 -35.02
N VAL A 294 -5.18 8.94 -34.67
CA VAL A 294 -5.76 7.64 -34.26
C VAL A 294 -6.63 7.81 -33.01
N VAL A 295 -6.18 8.54 -32.01
CA VAL A 295 -6.97 8.75 -30.78
C VAL A 295 -8.22 9.58 -31.07
N LEU A 296 -8.15 10.59 -31.93
CA LEU A 296 -9.33 11.35 -32.35
C LEU A 296 -10.34 10.47 -33.09
N VAL A 297 -9.87 9.51 -33.88
CA VAL A 297 -10.73 8.47 -34.49
C VAL A 297 -11.36 7.59 -33.41
N ILE A 298 -10.58 7.08 -32.45
CA ILE A 298 -11.11 6.28 -31.32
C ILE A 298 -12.15 7.08 -30.53
N TYR A 299 -11.90 8.36 -30.27
CA TYR A 299 -12.82 9.27 -29.60
C TYR A 299 -14.11 9.48 -30.42
N ALA A 300 -13.97 9.66 -31.73
CA ALA A 300 -15.11 9.82 -32.63
C ALA A 300 -16.00 8.56 -32.70
N LEU A 301 -15.39 7.37 -32.57
CA LEU A 301 -16.08 6.08 -32.61
C LEU A 301 -16.75 5.70 -31.27
N ILE A 302 -16.05 5.88 -30.15
CA ILE A 302 -16.43 5.30 -28.85
C ILE A 302 -16.68 6.38 -27.77
N GLY A 303 -16.08 7.57 -27.91
CA GLY A 303 -16.04 8.62 -26.87
C GLY A 303 -17.15 9.67 -26.89
N ARG A 304 -18.08 9.65 -27.85
CA ARG A 304 -19.20 10.63 -27.93
C ARG A 304 -20.08 10.56 -26.67
N ASN A 305 -20.41 11.72 -26.07
CA ASN A 305 -21.24 11.91 -24.85
C ASN A 305 -20.56 11.61 -23.49
N PHE A 306 -19.24 11.79 -23.39
CA PHE A 306 -18.42 11.59 -22.20
C PHE A 306 -18.82 12.36 -20.92
N THR A 307 -19.67 13.40 -21.01
CA THR A 307 -19.80 14.43 -19.96
C THR A 307 -20.98 14.26 -19.00
N ASN A 308 -21.95 13.38 -19.26
CA ASN A 308 -23.23 13.38 -18.54
C ASN A 308 -23.46 12.07 -17.78
N PHE A 309 -22.72 11.86 -16.69
CA PHE A 309 -23.09 10.87 -15.66
C PHE A 309 -23.64 11.63 -14.45
N GLU A 310 -24.92 11.99 -14.50
CA GLU A 310 -25.65 12.38 -13.29
C GLU A 310 -26.10 11.12 -12.56
N THR A 311 -25.37 10.75 -11.51
CA THR A 311 -25.75 9.65 -10.63
C THR A 311 -26.88 10.12 -9.73
N SER A 312 -28.11 9.71 -10.02
CA SER A 312 -29.24 9.88 -9.11
C SER A 312 -28.97 9.10 -7.82
N SER A 313 -29.00 9.81 -6.69
CA SER A 313 -28.86 9.25 -5.34
C SER A 313 -30.01 8.31 -5.02
N LEU A 314 -29.81 7.01 -5.20
CA LEU A 314 -30.74 5.99 -4.71
C LEU A 314 -29.98 5.09 -3.74
N THR A 315 -30.45 5.13 -2.49
CA THR A 315 -29.98 4.38 -1.33
C THR A 315 -30.03 2.87 -1.57
N GLU A 316 -28.96 2.18 -1.17
CA GLU A 316 -28.81 0.72 -1.28
C GLU A 316 -29.94 -0.03 -0.54
N SER A 317 -30.67 -0.88 -1.28
CA SER A 317 -31.44 -1.98 -0.70
C SER A 317 -30.63 -3.27 -0.77
N ASP A 318 -30.65 -4.00 0.33
CA ASP A 318 -29.85 -5.20 0.60
C ASP A 318 -30.45 -6.41 -0.13
N GLN A 319 -29.94 -6.81 -1.31
CA GLN A 319 -30.62 -7.84 -2.13
C GLN A 319 -29.71 -8.80 -2.93
N SER A 320 -30.19 -10.05 -3.08
CA SER A 320 -29.54 -11.32 -3.48
C SER A 320 -29.17 -11.47 -4.97
N ALA A 321 -28.22 -12.33 -5.33
CA ALA A 321 -27.72 -12.52 -6.71
C ALA A 321 -28.78 -13.02 -7.71
N ILE A 322 -28.65 -12.67 -9.01
CA ILE A 322 -29.55 -13.13 -10.08
C ILE A 322 -29.44 -14.67 -10.23
N ASN A 323 -30.59 -15.35 -10.31
CA ASN A 323 -30.63 -16.80 -10.45
C ASN A 323 -30.42 -17.23 -11.92
N PHE A 324 -29.24 -17.79 -12.23
CA PHE A 324 -28.95 -18.42 -13.53
C PHE A 324 -29.44 -19.88 -13.61
N PRO A 325 -29.67 -20.46 -14.81
CA PRO A 325 -29.84 -21.90 -15.00
C PRO A 325 -28.59 -22.70 -14.59
N LEU A 326 -28.76 -23.98 -14.21
CA LEU A 326 -27.66 -24.82 -13.67
C LEU A 326 -26.48 -24.97 -14.64
N GLY A 327 -26.74 -25.22 -15.93
CA GLY A 327 -25.69 -25.35 -16.95
C GLY A 327 -24.88 -24.07 -17.13
N SER A 328 -25.55 -22.91 -17.16
CA SER A 328 -24.87 -21.61 -17.23
C SER A 328 -24.05 -21.32 -15.97
N ARG A 329 -24.54 -21.70 -14.77
CA ARG A 329 -23.76 -21.55 -13.52
C ARG A 329 -22.48 -22.39 -13.56
N LEU A 330 -22.56 -23.62 -14.07
CA LEU A 330 -21.39 -24.51 -14.16
C LEU A 330 -20.36 -23.96 -15.15
N ALA A 331 -20.80 -23.54 -16.34
CA ALA A 331 -19.92 -22.94 -17.34
C ALA A 331 -19.22 -21.67 -16.82
N LEU A 332 -19.96 -20.78 -16.16
CA LEU A 332 -19.38 -19.55 -15.59
C LEU A 332 -18.37 -19.86 -14.46
N LYS A 333 -18.65 -20.86 -13.61
CA LYS A 333 -17.69 -21.31 -12.58
C LYS A 333 -16.43 -21.90 -13.20
N LEU A 334 -16.56 -22.68 -14.27
CA LEU A 334 -15.42 -23.26 -14.99
C LEU A 334 -14.54 -22.16 -15.61
N VAL A 335 -15.15 -21.20 -16.33
CA VAL A 335 -14.42 -20.06 -16.92
C VAL A 335 -13.68 -19.27 -15.84
N LEU A 336 -14.31 -19.04 -14.69
CA LEU A 336 -13.66 -18.35 -13.56
C LEU A 336 -12.54 -19.18 -12.94
N ALA A 337 -12.73 -20.48 -12.74
CA ALA A 337 -11.70 -21.36 -12.21
C ALA A 337 -10.47 -21.37 -13.13
N LEU A 338 -10.68 -21.50 -14.44
CA LEU A 338 -9.61 -21.44 -15.44
C LEU A 338 -8.90 -20.07 -15.44
N SER A 339 -9.65 -18.97 -15.32
CA SER A 339 -9.07 -17.62 -15.28
C SER A 339 -8.24 -17.40 -14.01
N VAL A 340 -8.68 -17.92 -12.87
CA VAL A 340 -7.93 -17.88 -11.60
C VAL A 340 -6.66 -18.74 -11.67
N ILE A 341 -6.76 -19.96 -12.21
CA ILE A 341 -5.60 -20.85 -12.39
C ILE A 341 -4.59 -20.18 -13.32
N ALA A 342 -5.04 -19.68 -14.48
CA ALA A 342 -4.19 -18.95 -15.41
C ALA A 342 -3.49 -17.78 -14.72
N SER A 343 -4.18 -17.06 -13.82
CA SER A 343 -3.63 -15.92 -13.11
C SER A 343 -2.54 -16.29 -12.09
N ILE A 344 -2.71 -17.38 -11.34
CA ILE A 344 -1.82 -17.79 -10.24
C ILE A 344 -0.66 -18.66 -10.74
N LEU A 345 -0.89 -19.48 -11.76
CA LEU A 345 0.07 -20.50 -12.20
C LEU A 345 1.47 -19.91 -12.52
N PRO A 346 1.60 -18.80 -13.27
CA PRO A 346 2.91 -18.24 -13.60
C PRO A 346 3.69 -17.75 -12.37
N LEU A 347 3.01 -17.21 -11.35
CA LEU A 347 3.64 -16.85 -10.08
C LEU A 347 4.20 -18.07 -9.34
N VAL A 348 3.47 -19.18 -9.35
CA VAL A 348 3.93 -20.45 -8.77
C VAL A 348 5.15 -20.96 -9.55
N MET A 349 5.12 -20.91 -10.89
CA MET A 349 6.22 -21.35 -11.73
C MET A 349 7.50 -20.53 -11.50
N ILE A 350 7.40 -19.21 -11.31
CA ILE A 350 8.56 -18.36 -10.97
C ILE A 350 9.21 -18.80 -9.66
N LEU A 351 8.40 -19.07 -8.63
CA LEU A 351 8.90 -19.50 -7.31
C LEU A 351 9.51 -20.91 -7.36
N LEU A 352 8.93 -21.83 -8.13
CA LEU A 352 9.48 -23.17 -8.31
C LEU A 352 10.79 -23.15 -9.10
N ASN A 353 10.84 -22.42 -10.22
CA ASN A 353 12.05 -22.31 -11.03
C ASN A 353 13.22 -21.65 -10.26
N ALA A 354 12.94 -20.79 -9.28
CA ALA A 354 13.97 -20.25 -8.39
C ALA A 354 14.71 -21.31 -7.56
N THR A 355 14.09 -22.49 -7.36
CA THR A 355 14.69 -23.62 -6.61
C THR A 355 15.44 -24.62 -7.51
N ARG A 356 15.33 -24.51 -8.84
CA ARG A 356 15.87 -25.49 -9.81
C ARG A 356 17.24 -25.09 -10.32
N SER A 357 18.03 -26.09 -10.74
CA SER A 357 19.35 -25.89 -11.37
C SER A 357 19.26 -25.25 -12.75
N SER A 358 18.13 -25.42 -13.44
CA SER A 358 17.82 -24.75 -14.71
C SER A 358 16.33 -24.45 -14.76
N PRO A 359 15.93 -23.23 -15.20
CA PRO A 359 14.52 -22.90 -15.34
C PRO A 359 13.88 -23.82 -16.40
N THR A 360 12.74 -24.41 -16.08
CA THR A 360 12.01 -25.28 -17.00
C THR A 360 10.73 -24.61 -17.49
N SER A 361 10.34 -24.96 -18.71
CA SER A 361 9.13 -24.50 -19.39
C SER A 361 7.91 -25.38 -19.14
N ASN A 362 8.14 -26.61 -18.68
CA ASN A 362 7.08 -27.59 -18.46
C ASN A 362 6.33 -27.30 -17.17
N ILE A 363 5.02 -27.57 -17.16
CA ILE A 363 4.22 -27.51 -15.94
C ILE A 363 4.63 -28.69 -15.06
N ASP A 364 5.58 -28.42 -14.16
CA ASP A 364 6.05 -29.33 -13.14
C ASP A 364 5.99 -28.61 -11.80
N PHE A 365 5.39 -29.25 -10.80
CA PHE A 365 5.23 -28.72 -9.45
C PHE A 365 6.32 -29.20 -8.48
N SER A 366 7.33 -29.93 -8.97
CA SER A 366 8.48 -30.37 -8.19
C SER A 366 9.33 -29.20 -7.68
N LEU A 367 9.78 -29.29 -6.43
CA LEU A 367 10.79 -28.39 -5.86
C LEU A 367 12.18 -28.87 -6.27
N GLY A 368 13.07 -27.94 -6.59
CA GLY A 368 14.49 -28.23 -6.82
C GLY A 368 15.34 -28.05 -5.56
N GLU A 369 16.59 -28.49 -5.62
CA GLU A 369 17.55 -28.47 -4.51
C GLU A 369 18.58 -27.32 -4.61
N SER A 370 18.53 -26.53 -5.69
CA SER A 370 19.56 -25.54 -6.03
C SER A 370 19.28 -24.13 -5.48
N LEU A 371 18.35 -23.96 -4.54
CA LEU A 371 17.96 -22.63 -4.05
C LEU A 371 19.14 -21.86 -3.44
N SER A 372 19.97 -22.50 -2.62
CA SER A 372 21.15 -21.88 -2.01
C SER A 372 22.19 -21.49 -3.05
N TYR A 373 22.50 -22.40 -3.99
CA TYR A 373 23.42 -22.17 -5.09
C TYR A 373 22.97 -21.00 -5.98
N ASN A 374 21.68 -20.95 -6.33
CA ASN A 374 21.12 -19.87 -7.14
C ASN A 374 21.22 -18.53 -6.41
N LEU A 375 20.99 -18.51 -5.09
CA LEU A 375 21.10 -17.31 -4.27
C LEU A 375 22.55 -16.82 -4.17
N GLU A 376 23.50 -17.72 -3.95
CA GLU A 376 24.93 -17.40 -3.94
C GLU A 376 25.39 -16.85 -5.29
N THR A 377 24.96 -17.50 -6.38
CA THR A 377 25.23 -17.05 -7.74
C THR A 377 24.65 -15.66 -8.00
N LEU A 378 23.41 -15.39 -7.57
CA LEU A 378 22.81 -14.05 -7.67
C LEU A 378 23.62 -12.99 -6.93
N LEU A 379 24.04 -13.26 -5.69
CA LEU A 379 24.79 -12.30 -4.89
C LEU A 379 26.21 -12.10 -5.40
N THR A 380 26.75 -13.07 -6.12
CA THR A 380 28.06 -12.98 -6.79
C THR A 380 27.96 -12.21 -8.12
N ASP A 381 27.00 -12.56 -8.98
CA ASP A 381 26.76 -11.91 -10.28
C ASP A 381 26.25 -10.46 -10.11
N VAL A 382 25.52 -10.18 -9.03
CA VAL A 382 24.94 -8.87 -8.69
C VAL A 382 25.25 -8.49 -7.24
N PRO A 383 26.48 -8.01 -6.93
CA PRO A 383 26.88 -7.67 -5.56
C PRO A 383 25.97 -6.62 -4.90
N ASN A 384 25.40 -5.72 -5.69
CA ASN A 384 24.50 -4.65 -5.22
C ASN A 384 23.02 -5.03 -5.23
N PHE A 385 22.66 -6.31 -5.31
CA PHE A 385 21.26 -6.75 -5.46
C PHE A 385 20.32 -6.13 -4.42
N TRP A 386 20.69 -6.17 -3.14
CA TRP A 386 19.86 -5.62 -2.06
C TRP A 386 19.73 -4.10 -2.12
N ARG A 387 20.78 -3.40 -2.55
CA ARG A 387 20.73 -1.96 -2.80
C ARG A 387 19.80 -1.65 -3.96
N ASN A 388 19.86 -2.41 -5.04
CA ASN A 388 18.98 -2.26 -6.20
C ASN A 388 17.51 -2.56 -5.85
N MET A 389 17.28 -3.55 -4.98
CA MET A 389 15.97 -3.83 -4.38
C MET A 389 15.46 -2.63 -3.58
N TRP A 390 16.29 -2.08 -2.69
CA TRP A 390 15.93 -0.90 -1.89
C TRP A 390 15.64 0.31 -2.78
N ASN A 391 16.50 0.58 -3.78
CA ASN A 391 16.31 1.62 -4.79
C ASN A 391 14.92 1.54 -5.42
N SER A 392 14.53 0.33 -5.83
CA SER A 392 13.22 0.09 -6.45
C SER A 392 12.08 0.38 -5.48
N VAL A 393 12.16 -0.15 -4.26
CA VAL A 393 11.10 0.01 -3.25
C VAL A 393 10.89 1.49 -2.91
N TYR A 394 11.95 2.23 -2.57
CA TYR A 394 11.76 3.63 -2.15
C TYR A 394 11.33 4.53 -3.31
N ILE A 395 11.87 4.33 -4.53
CA ILE A 395 11.46 5.10 -5.72
C ILE A 395 9.96 4.89 -5.98
N CYS A 396 9.50 3.64 -5.94
CA CYS A 396 8.11 3.31 -6.19
C CYS A 396 7.18 3.87 -5.10
N VAL A 397 7.58 3.82 -3.82
CA VAL A 397 6.81 4.38 -2.71
C VAL A 397 6.70 5.90 -2.83
N LEU A 398 7.80 6.61 -3.10
CA LEU A 398 7.79 8.06 -3.29
C LEU A 398 6.92 8.47 -4.49
N ALA A 399 7.05 7.77 -5.61
CA ALA A 399 6.21 8.01 -6.78
C ALA A 399 4.72 7.79 -6.47
N ALA A 400 4.38 6.68 -5.81
CA ALA A 400 3.00 6.37 -5.43
C ALA A 400 2.40 7.44 -4.49
N LEU A 401 3.14 7.84 -3.45
CA LEU A 401 2.70 8.90 -2.53
C LEU A 401 2.55 10.24 -3.25
N GLY A 402 3.49 10.59 -4.11
CA GLY A 402 3.44 11.82 -4.91
C GLY A 402 2.25 11.85 -5.85
N VAL A 403 1.99 10.76 -6.58
CA VAL A 403 0.82 10.62 -7.47
C VAL A 403 -0.48 10.71 -6.68
N MET A 404 -0.61 9.98 -5.56
CA MET A 404 -1.82 10.06 -4.73
C MET A 404 -2.06 11.47 -4.20
N GLY A 405 -1.00 12.15 -3.75
CA GLY A 405 -1.07 13.53 -3.27
C GLY A 405 -1.50 14.51 -4.35
N SER A 406 -0.78 14.56 -5.48
CA SER A 406 -1.06 15.48 -6.58
C SER A 406 -2.43 15.20 -7.21
N SER A 407 -2.77 13.93 -7.42
CA SER A 407 -4.02 13.51 -8.07
C SER A 407 -5.24 13.69 -7.18
N SER A 408 -5.11 13.51 -5.87
CA SER A 408 -6.21 13.77 -4.93
C SER A 408 -6.56 15.25 -4.86
N LEU A 409 -5.55 16.12 -4.79
CA LEU A 409 -5.74 17.57 -4.78
C LEU A 409 -6.34 18.06 -6.11
N ALA A 410 -5.75 17.68 -7.24
CA ALA A 410 -6.24 18.09 -8.55
C ALA A 410 -7.62 17.48 -8.87
N GLY A 411 -7.84 16.20 -8.54
CA GLY A 411 -9.12 15.52 -8.71
C GLY A 411 -10.23 16.21 -7.92
N TYR A 412 -9.99 16.57 -6.66
CA TYR A 412 -10.93 17.33 -5.84
C TYR A 412 -11.29 18.68 -6.46
N ALA A 413 -10.28 19.44 -6.91
CA ALA A 413 -10.50 20.73 -7.55
C ALA A 413 -11.32 20.62 -8.85
N PHE A 414 -11.01 19.64 -9.70
CA PHE A 414 -11.74 19.42 -10.95
C PHE A 414 -13.13 18.79 -10.79
N SER A 415 -13.40 18.14 -9.65
CA SER A 415 -14.73 17.58 -9.34
C SER A 415 -15.66 18.63 -8.72
N PHE A 416 -15.19 19.41 -7.74
CA PHE A 416 -16.09 20.17 -6.85
C PHE A 416 -15.82 21.66 -6.75
N LEU A 417 -14.70 22.15 -7.29
CA LEU A 417 -14.39 23.58 -7.28
C LEU A 417 -14.71 24.21 -8.64
N GLU A 418 -15.21 25.44 -8.61
CA GLU A 418 -15.51 26.24 -9.80
C GLU A 418 -14.45 27.34 -9.95
N PHE A 419 -13.79 27.39 -11.10
CA PHE A 419 -12.76 28.40 -11.41
C PHE A 419 -12.63 28.62 -12.92
N LYS A 420 -12.10 29.79 -13.30
CA LYS A 420 -11.94 30.18 -14.71
C LYS A 420 -10.94 29.26 -15.39
N GLY A 421 -11.31 28.70 -16.54
CA GLY A 421 -10.44 27.80 -17.31
C GLY A 421 -10.46 26.33 -16.85
N ARG A 422 -11.27 25.94 -15.85
CA ARG A 422 -11.39 24.56 -15.36
C ARG A 422 -11.51 23.52 -16.47
N ALA A 423 -12.41 23.74 -17.43
CA ALA A 423 -12.62 22.81 -18.55
C ALA A 423 -11.39 22.69 -19.47
N ARG A 424 -10.72 23.81 -19.78
CA ARG A 424 -9.50 23.83 -20.61
C ARG A 424 -8.32 23.16 -19.91
N MET A 425 -8.14 23.44 -18.62
CA MET A 425 -7.09 22.82 -17.83
C MET A 425 -7.32 21.31 -17.69
N TYR A 426 -8.57 20.89 -17.46
CA TYR A 426 -8.91 19.48 -17.42
C TYR A 426 -8.74 18.79 -18.78
N SER A 427 -9.07 19.46 -19.90
CA SER A 427 -8.83 18.90 -21.23
C SER A 427 -7.33 18.74 -21.53
N ILE A 428 -6.47 19.63 -21.00
CA ILE A 428 -5.01 19.45 -21.08
C ILE A 428 -4.58 18.20 -20.30
N VAL A 429 -5.12 17.99 -19.09
CA VAL A 429 -4.85 16.77 -18.31
C VAL A 429 -5.24 15.52 -19.11
N VAL A 430 -6.47 15.45 -19.60
CA VAL A 430 -6.95 14.30 -20.38
C VAL A 430 -6.15 14.13 -21.68
N GLY A 431 -5.80 15.23 -22.35
CA GLY A 431 -4.95 15.21 -23.56
C GLY A 431 -3.56 14.64 -23.28
N MET A 432 -2.96 14.96 -22.13
CA MET A 432 -1.64 14.42 -21.75
C MET A 432 -1.68 12.90 -21.53
N MET A 433 -2.82 12.33 -21.11
CA MET A 433 -2.98 10.88 -20.97
C MET A 433 -2.80 10.14 -22.31
N LEU A 434 -2.95 10.85 -23.43
CA LEU A 434 -2.80 10.31 -24.78
C LEU A 434 -1.35 10.26 -25.25
N PHE A 435 -0.45 10.91 -24.51
CA PHE A 435 0.96 10.99 -24.86
C PHE A 435 1.70 9.71 -24.43
N PRO A 436 2.34 8.95 -25.35
CA PRO A 436 3.09 7.77 -24.97
C PRO A 436 4.34 8.14 -24.18
N SER A 437 4.56 7.51 -23.02
CA SER A 437 5.72 7.77 -22.17
C SER A 437 7.05 7.48 -22.88
N LEU A 438 7.08 6.46 -23.76
CA LEU A 438 8.28 6.07 -24.50
C LEU A 438 8.77 7.17 -25.45
N LEU A 439 7.84 7.90 -26.09
CA LEU A 439 8.19 9.03 -26.96
C LEU A 439 8.71 10.23 -26.18
N ASN A 440 8.36 10.32 -24.89
CA ASN A 440 8.90 11.34 -24.01
C ASN A 440 10.28 10.95 -23.45
N ALA A 441 10.78 9.73 -23.70
CA ALA A 441 12.01 9.23 -23.08
C ALA A 441 13.23 10.06 -23.49
N ILE A 442 13.45 10.29 -24.79
CA ILE A 442 14.56 11.09 -25.32
C ILE A 442 14.57 12.48 -24.66
N PRO A 443 13.52 13.31 -24.79
CA PRO A 443 13.57 14.66 -24.25
C PRO A 443 13.58 14.68 -22.72
N THR A 444 12.99 13.70 -22.04
CA THR A 444 13.09 13.59 -20.58
C THR A 444 14.53 13.37 -20.14
N VAL A 445 15.27 12.46 -20.78
CA VAL A 445 16.69 12.22 -20.49
C VAL A 445 17.50 13.51 -20.62
N LEU A 446 17.23 14.29 -21.66
CA LEU A 446 17.93 15.56 -21.91
C LEU A 446 17.63 16.59 -20.81
N VAL A 447 16.37 16.70 -20.37
CA VAL A 447 16.02 17.54 -19.22
C VAL A 447 16.72 17.07 -17.96
N MET A 448 16.84 15.75 -17.72
CA MET A 448 17.57 15.23 -16.55
C MET A 448 19.07 15.53 -16.61
N VAL A 449 19.69 15.53 -17.80
CA VAL A 449 21.09 15.95 -17.99
C VAL A 449 21.25 17.43 -17.66
N VAL A 450 20.37 18.31 -18.17
CA VAL A 450 20.41 19.75 -17.90
C VAL A 450 20.22 20.07 -16.41
N LEU A 451 19.36 19.31 -15.72
CA LEU A 451 19.11 19.48 -14.29
C LEU A 451 20.20 18.85 -13.40
N ASP A 452 21.18 18.13 -13.96
CA ASP A 452 22.13 17.30 -13.22
C ASP A 452 21.43 16.29 -12.30
N TRP A 453 20.40 15.63 -12.83
CA TRP A 453 19.61 14.60 -12.14
C TRP A 453 19.94 13.18 -12.63
N THR A 454 20.84 13.04 -13.61
CA THR A 454 21.34 11.73 -14.05
C THR A 454 21.94 10.93 -12.89
N ASN A 455 21.72 9.61 -12.87
CA ASN A 455 22.09 8.73 -11.76
C ASN A 455 21.46 9.08 -10.40
N GLN A 456 20.38 9.87 -10.39
CA GLN A 456 19.65 10.20 -9.16
C GLN A 456 18.22 9.70 -9.22
N ALA A 457 17.76 9.07 -8.14
CA ALA A 457 16.39 8.54 -8.06
C ALA A 457 15.28 9.57 -8.26
N ARG A 458 15.55 10.85 -7.94
CA ARG A 458 14.61 11.96 -8.18
C ARG A 458 14.26 12.14 -9.66
N ALA A 459 15.15 11.77 -10.57
CA ALA A 459 14.88 11.76 -12.01
C ALA A 459 13.75 10.81 -12.41
N VAL A 460 13.45 9.82 -11.57
CA VAL A 460 12.40 8.82 -11.82
C VAL A 460 11.11 9.16 -11.10
N TRP A 461 11.14 9.36 -9.78
CA TRP A 461 9.90 9.50 -9.01
C TRP A 461 9.26 10.89 -9.11
N VAL A 462 10.03 11.97 -9.31
CA VAL A 462 9.46 13.34 -9.40
C VAL A 462 8.58 13.49 -10.64
N PRO A 463 9.03 13.14 -11.86
CA PRO A 463 8.17 13.21 -13.05
C PRO A 463 6.92 12.35 -12.93
N ALA A 464 7.03 11.17 -12.30
CA ALA A 464 5.92 10.25 -12.12
C ALA A 464 4.75 10.87 -11.32
N THR A 465 5.02 11.85 -10.44
CA THR A 465 3.99 12.51 -9.63
C THR A 465 2.93 13.24 -10.44
N ALA A 466 3.21 13.65 -11.69
CA ALA A 466 2.24 14.27 -12.60
C ALA A 466 1.42 13.23 -13.39
N SER A 467 0.78 12.29 -12.69
CA SER A 467 -0.04 11.27 -13.35
C SER A 467 -1.38 11.85 -13.82
N ALA A 468 -1.49 12.12 -15.12
CA ALA A 468 -2.74 12.57 -15.72
C ALA A 468 -3.86 11.53 -15.58
N PHE A 469 -3.52 10.24 -15.68
CA PHE A 469 -4.44 9.14 -15.37
C PHE A 469 -4.91 9.16 -13.91
N GLY A 470 -4.01 9.44 -12.97
CA GLY A 470 -4.37 9.58 -11.56
C GLY A 470 -5.40 10.68 -11.31
N VAL A 471 -5.19 11.87 -11.88
CA VAL A 471 -6.15 13.00 -11.79
C VAL A 471 -7.49 12.60 -12.40
N PHE A 472 -7.48 11.98 -13.57
CA PHE A 472 -8.69 11.49 -14.23
C PHE A 472 -9.45 10.49 -13.35
N LEU A 473 -8.78 9.44 -12.89
CA LEU A 473 -9.38 8.34 -12.12
C LEU A 473 -9.97 8.85 -10.81
N VAL A 474 -9.21 9.67 -10.07
CA VAL A 474 -9.68 10.25 -8.81
C VAL A 474 -10.89 11.15 -9.05
N ARG A 475 -10.84 12.02 -10.06
CA ARG A 475 -11.96 12.91 -10.39
C ARG A 475 -13.24 12.11 -10.69
N GLN A 476 -13.14 11.06 -11.51
CA GLN A 476 -14.28 10.21 -11.85
C GLN A 476 -14.87 9.53 -10.62
N TYR A 477 -14.00 8.95 -9.78
CA TYR A 477 -14.42 8.29 -8.55
C TYR A 477 -15.09 9.27 -7.58
N LEU A 478 -14.49 10.44 -7.38
CA LEU A 478 -15.02 11.47 -6.48
C LEU A 478 -16.39 11.97 -6.93
N THR A 479 -16.54 12.28 -8.22
CA THR A 479 -17.83 12.74 -8.78
C THR A 479 -18.93 11.71 -8.61
N ALA A 480 -18.62 10.41 -8.69
CA ALA A 480 -19.60 9.35 -8.49
C ALA A 480 -19.88 9.02 -7.00
N SER A 481 -18.87 9.13 -6.14
CA SER A 481 -18.91 8.58 -4.77
C SER A 481 -19.19 9.60 -3.68
N VAL A 482 -19.00 10.91 -3.93
CA VAL A 482 -19.15 11.95 -2.92
C VAL A 482 -20.38 12.82 -3.23
N PRO A 483 -21.45 12.76 -2.41
CA PRO A 483 -22.63 13.59 -2.61
C PRO A 483 -22.31 15.08 -2.46
N HIS A 484 -22.76 15.91 -3.41
CA HIS A 484 -22.58 17.36 -3.36
C HIS A 484 -23.19 17.98 -2.10
N SER A 485 -24.34 17.47 -1.64
CA SER A 485 -25.03 17.95 -0.44
C SER A 485 -24.19 17.83 0.84
N LEU A 486 -23.35 16.79 0.93
CA LEU A 486 -22.43 16.60 2.06
C LEU A 486 -21.37 17.71 2.12
N LEU A 487 -20.84 18.10 0.95
CA LEU A 487 -19.84 19.17 0.84
C LEU A 487 -20.47 20.54 1.10
N GLU A 488 -21.71 20.75 0.66
CA GLU A 488 -22.46 21.99 0.94
C GLU A 488 -22.79 22.14 2.42
N ALA A 489 -23.22 21.07 3.10
CA ALA A 489 -23.44 21.07 4.54
C ALA A 489 -22.17 21.47 5.31
N ALA A 490 -21.02 20.87 4.96
CA ALA A 490 -19.75 21.22 5.58
C ALA A 490 -19.35 22.69 5.36
N ARG A 491 -19.66 23.28 4.20
CA ARG A 491 -19.43 24.71 3.93
C ARG A 491 -20.35 25.61 4.74
N VAL A 492 -21.62 25.21 4.92
CA VAL A 492 -22.58 25.92 5.79
C VAL A 492 -22.11 25.89 7.25
N ASP A 493 -21.51 24.78 7.69
CA ASP A 493 -20.87 24.64 9.01
C ASP A 493 -19.53 25.40 9.15
N GLY A 494 -19.15 26.20 8.14
CA GLY A 494 -17.95 27.03 8.17
C GLY A 494 -16.63 26.29 7.96
N ALA A 495 -16.65 25.04 7.45
CA ALA A 495 -15.42 24.33 7.13
C ALA A 495 -14.70 24.95 5.92
N THR A 496 -13.39 25.16 6.03
CA THR A 496 -12.54 25.60 4.91
C THR A 496 -12.41 24.48 3.86
N GLU A 497 -12.17 24.83 2.59
CA GLU A 497 -12.03 23.81 1.52
C GLU A 497 -10.91 22.80 1.82
N PHE A 498 -9.81 23.22 2.47
CA PHE A 498 -8.76 22.28 2.89
C PHE A 498 -9.22 21.33 4.02
N LYS A 499 -10.04 21.82 4.96
CA LYS A 499 -10.65 20.98 6.00
C LYS A 499 -11.64 19.99 5.38
N ILE A 500 -12.47 20.43 4.44
CA ILE A 500 -13.39 19.55 3.68
C ILE A 500 -12.60 18.49 2.92
N PHE A 501 -11.56 18.89 2.20
CA PHE A 501 -10.68 17.97 1.49
C PHE A 501 -10.08 16.92 2.43
N ARG A 502 -9.40 17.35 3.50
CA ARG A 502 -8.68 16.44 4.41
C ARG A 502 -9.61 15.57 5.25
N SER A 503 -10.73 16.11 5.73
CA SER A 503 -11.60 15.43 6.71
C SER A 503 -12.76 14.65 6.08
N ILE A 504 -13.19 15.00 4.86
CA ILE A 504 -14.33 14.36 4.19
C ILE A 504 -13.85 13.65 2.92
N VAL A 505 -13.28 14.39 1.98
CA VAL A 505 -12.97 13.86 0.65
C VAL A 505 -11.85 12.83 0.68
N LEU A 506 -10.74 13.11 1.37
CA LEU A 506 -9.58 12.24 1.41
C LEU A 506 -9.87 10.88 2.06
N PRO A 507 -10.62 10.80 3.19
CA PRO A 507 -11.09 9.52 3.73
C PRO A 507 -12.00 8.73 2.78
N LEU A 508 -12.91 9.41 2.06
CA LEU A 508 -13.79 8.78 1.07
C LEU A 508 -13.02 8.35 -0.19
N ALA A 509 -11.94 9.04 -0.54
CA ALA A 509 -11.07 8.71 -1.67
C ALA A 509 -10.10 7.56 -1.38
N ARG A 510 -9.98 7.07 -0.13
CA ARG A 510 -9.03 6.00 0.23
C ARG A 510 -9.07 4.77 -0.68
N PRO A 511 -10.23 4.25 -1.13
CA PRO A 511 -10.26 3.09 -2.01
C PRO A 511 -9.63 3.38 -3.37
N VAL A 512 -10.01 4.48 -4.04
CA VAL A 512 -9.42 4.86 -5.34
C VAL A 512 -7.94 5.22 -5.22
N LEU A 513 -7.53 5.84 -4.10
CA LEU A 513 -6.12 6.17 -3.86
C LEU A 513 -5.29 4.93 -3.59
N ALA A 514 -5.80 3.91 -2.88
CA ALA A 514 -5.10 2.64 -2.71
C ALA A 514 -4.89 1.94 -4.07
N THR A 515 -5.91 1.93 -4.93
CA THR A 515 -5.79 1.43 -6.31
C THR A 515 -4.74 2.22 -7.08
N LEU A 516 -4.83 3.55 -7.07
CA LEU A 516 -3.89 4.43 -7.78
C LEU A 516 -2.45 4.26 -7.28
N GLY A 517 -2.25 4.14 -5.96
CA GLY A 517 -0.94 3.94 -5.34
C GLY A 517 -0.33 2.61 -5.74
N LEU A 518 -1.09 1.51 -5.69
CA LEU A 518 -0.63 0.20 -6.15
C LEU A 518 -0.28 0.21 -7.64
N LEU A 519 -1.12 0.83 -8.47
CA LEU A 519 -0.86 0.93 -9.90
C LEU A 519 0.41 1.72 -10.19
N THR A 520 0.57 2.85 -9.52
CA THR A 520 1.77 3.68 -9.65
C THR A 520 3.00 2.90 -9.23
N PHE A 521 2.93 2.16 -8.11
CA PHE A 521 4.02 1.31 -7.66
C PHE A 521 4.41 0.30 -8.73
N VAL A 522 3.45 -0.49 -9.25
CA VAL A 522 3.72 -1.51 -10.28
C VAL A 522 4.26 -0.88 -11.57
N THR A 523 3.70 0.25 -11.99
CA THR A 523 4.17 0.96 -13.20
C THR A 523 5.60 1.44 -13.05
N VAL A 524 5.96 2.05 -11.91
CA VAL A 524 7.32 2.54 -11.68
C VAL A 524 8.29 1.38 -11.43
N TRP A 525 7.84 0.31 -10.78
CA TRP A 525 8.61 -0.91 -10.56
C TRP A 525 9.05 -1.55 -11.87
N ASN A 526 8.12 -1.62 -12.83
CA ASN A 526 8.34 -2.21 -14.15
C ASN A 526 8.93 -1.21 -15.18
N ASN A 527 9.27 0.02 -14.78
CA ASN A 527 9.77 1.06 -15.70
C ASN A 527 11.26 0.86 -16.06
N TYR A 528 11.60 -0.30 -16.60
CA TYR A 528 12.96 -0.63 -17.05
C TYR A 528 13.44 0.29 -18.17
N SER A 529 12.68 0.35 -19.27
CA SER A 529 13.11 1.02 -20.50
C SER A 529 13.34 2.52 -20.31
N GLY A 530 12.52 3.17 -19.46
CA GLY A 530 12.66 4.60 -19.18
C GLY A 530 13.86 4.94 -18.30
N VAL A 531 14.30 4.03 -17.42
CA VAL A 531 15.40 4.32 -16.50
C VAL A 531 16.78 3.95 -17.06
N LEU A 532 16.87 3.08 -18.07
CA LEU A 532 18.15 2.69 -18.70
C LEU A 532 19.01 3.89 -19.10
N ALA A 533 18.40 4.91 -19.69
CA ALA A 533 19.10 6.09 -20.15
C ALA A 533 19.43 7.11 -19.03
N ILE A 534 18.75 7.00 -17.88
CA ILE A 534 18.79 7.96 -16.75
C ILE A 534 19.67 7.45 -15.60
N LEU A 535 19.51 6.18 -15.21
CA LEU A 535 20.22 5.51 -14.11
C LEU A 535 21.25 4.54 -14.70
N ARG A 536 22.44 5.04 -14.97
CA ARG A 536 23.53 4.31 -15.64
C ARG A 536 24.43 3.57 -14.66
N ASP A 537 24.64 4.13 -13.46
CA ASP A 537 25.57 3.57 -12.47
C ASP A 537 24.98 2.33 -11.76
N PRO A 538 25.72 1.22 -11.62
CA PRO A 538 25.23 -0.02 -11.00
C PRO A 538 24.65 0.14 -9.58
N GLU A 539 25.16 1.10 -8.81
CA GLU A 539 24.71 1.42 -7.44
C GLU A 539 23.34 2.09 -7.37
N THR A 540 22.91 2.67 -8.50
CA THR A 540 21.67 3.45 -8.64
C THR A 540 20.59 2.69 -9.38
N HIS A 541 20.93 1.53 -9.95
CA HIS A 541 20.00 0.70 -10.69
C HIS A 541 18.80 0.31 -9.84
N ILE A 542 17.65 0.19 -10.50
CA ILE A 542 16.51 -0.55 -9.95
C ILE A 542 16.75 -2.05 -10.13
N VAL A 543 16.11 -2.88 -9.31
CA VAL A 543 16.26 -4.34 -9.31
C VAL A 543 15.92 -4.93 -10.67
N VAL A 544 14.85 -4.44 -11.28
CA VAL A 544 14.38 -4.83 -12.61
C VAL A 544 15.46 -4.56 -13.67
N GLN A 545 16.19 -3.45 -13.57
CA GLN A 545 17.31 -3.14 -14.45
C GLN A 545 18.49 -4.09 -14.24
N ALA A 546 18.85 -4.36 -12.98
CA ALA A 546 19.92 -5.30 -12.64
C ALA A 546 19.63 -6.73 -13.14
N MET A 547 18.35 -7.16 -13.11
CA MET A 547 17.93 -8.49 -13.58
C MET A 547 17.94 -8.65 -15.10
N ASN A 548 18.04 -7.55 -15.85
CA ASN A 548 18.12 -7.55 -17.31
C ASN A 548 19.55 -7.47 -17.85
N SER A 549 20.57 -7.64 -16.99
CA SER A 549 21.95 -7.66 -17.44
C SER A 549 22.22 -8.89 -18.32
N PRO A 550 22.79 -8.74 -19.52
CA PRO A 550 23.15 -9.87 -20.38
C PRO A 550 24.29 -10.74 -19.80
N LYS A 551 24.93 -10.28 -18.72
CA LYS A 551 26.00 -11.01 -18.02
C LYS A 551 25.47 -11.99 -16.96
N LEU A 552 24.18 -11.96 -16.63
CA LEU A 552 23.60 -12.81 -15.59
C LEU A 552 23.41 -14.24 -16.09
N SER A 553 23.73 -15.21 -15.24
CA SER A 553 23.31 -16.60 -15.47
C SER A 553 21.79 -16.74 -15.39
N SER A 554 21.21 -17.69 -16.12
CA SER A 554 19.77 -17.97 -16.08
C SER A 554 19.28 -18.34 -14.67
N ALA A 555 20.16 -18.97 -13.87
CA ALA A 555 19.92 -19.29 -12.46
C ALA A 555 19.79 -18.03 -11.60
N ALA A 556 20.77 -17.12 -11.66
CA ALA A 556 20.75 -15.83 -10.95
C ALA A 556 19.54 -14.98 -11.38
N GLN A 557 19.26 -14.92 -12.68
CA GLN A 557 18.14 -14.15 -13.21
C GLN A 557 16.79 -14.67 -12.67
N THR A 558 16.59 -15.99 -12.63
CA THR A 558 15.33 -16.60 -12.19
C THR A 558 15.03 -16.34 -10.72
N ILE A 559 16.01 -16.58 -9.83
CA ILE A 559 15.82 -16.33 -8.39
C ILE A 559 15.73 -14.84 -8.08
N GLY A 560 16.49 -13.99 -8.78
CA GLY A 560 16.43 -12.54 -8.61
C GLY A 560 15.08 -11.96 -9.03
N ILE A 561 14.48 -12.48 -10.10
CA ILE A 561 13.11 -12.17 -10.52
C ILE A 561 12.07 -12.61 -9.48
N ALA A 562 12.23 -13.82 -8.92
CA ALA A 562 11.33 -14.33 -7.88
C ALA A 562 11.35 -13.42 -6.64
N LEU A 563 12.54 -13.04 -6.19
CA LEU A 563 12.73 -12.10 -5.08
C LEU A 563 12.18 -10.71 -5.41
N ALA A 564 12.38 -10.20 -6.64
CA ALA A 564 11.85 -8.92 -7.10
C ALA A 564 10.31 -8.89 -7.19
N THR A 565 9.65 -10.04 -7.24
CA THR A 565 8.18 -10.10 -7.29
C THR A 565 7.55 -9.94 -5.88
N LEU A 566 8.30 -10.25 -4.82
CA LEU A 566 7.79 -10.25 -3.44
C LEU A 566 7.30 -8.88 -2.93
N PRO A 567 8.01 -7.75 -3.14
CA PRO A 567 7.55 -6.44 -2.65
C PRO A 567 6.22 -6.01 -3.28
N ALA A 568 6.04 -6.29 -4.58
CA ALA A 568 4.82 -5.97 -5.30
C ALA A 568 3.64 -6.83 -4.83
N LEU A 569 3.86 -8.14 -4.59
CA LEU A 569 2.87 -9.03 -3.99
C LEU A 569 2.50 -8.62 -2.55
N PHE A 570 3.48 -8.20 -1.75
CA PHE A 570 3.25 -7.71 -0.40
C PHE A 570 2.40 -6.44 -0.40
N LEU A 571 2.76 -5.44 -1.21
CA LEU A 571 1.98 -4.21 -1.35
C LEU A 571 0.57 -4.48 -1.88
N PHE A 572 0.45 -5.41 -2.83
CA PHE A 572 -0.83 -5.88 -3.31
C PHE A 572 -1.66 -6.52 -2.20
N ALA A 573 -1.10 -7.40 -1.37
CA ALA A 573 -1.82 -8.01 -0.25
C ALA A 573 -2.35 -6.95 0.73
N LEU A 574 -1.57 -5.89 0.99
CA LEU A 574 -2.01 -4.75 1.80
C LEU A 574 -3.13 -3.94 1.13
N SER A 575 -3.04 -3.74 -0.18
CA SER A 575 -3.97 -2.91 -0.96
C SER A 575 -5.25 -3.65 -1.38
N ALA A 576 -5.19 -4.97 -1.49
CA ALA A 576 -6.26 -5.85 -1.94
C ALA A 576 -7.55 -5.63 -1.14
N ALA A 577 -7.43 -5.48 0.19
CA ALA A 577 -8.59 -5.23 1.04
C ALA A 577 -9.26 -3.87 0.77
N GLN A 578 -8.51 -2.86 0.33
CA GLN A 578 -9.05 -1.53 -0.02
C GLN A 578 -9.64 -1.51 -1.43
N ILE A 579 -8.97 -2.17 -2.38
CA ILE A 579 -9.46 -2.37 -3.75
C ILE A 579 -10.80 -3.12 -3.70
N ALA A 580 -10.86 -4.20 -2.91
CA ALA A 580 -12.07 -4.95 -2.65
C ALA A 580 -13.19 -4.08 -2.05
N ARG A 581 -12.89 -3.19 -1.08
CA ARG A 581 -13.88 -2.26 -0.50
C ARG A 581 -14.39 -1.23 -1.50
N GLY A 582 -13.52 -0.70 -2.36
CA GLY A 582 -13.89 0.26 -3.41
C GLY A 582 -14.88 -0.28 -4.45
N MET A 583 -15.00 -1.60 -4.55
CA MET A 583 -15.97 -2.30 -5.41
C MET A 583 -17.31 -2.59 -4.71
N ASN A 584 -17.73 -1.76 -3.75
CA ASN A 584 -18.94 -1.91 -2.93
C ASN A 584 -19.14 -3.33 -2.41
N ILE A 585 -18.14 -3.84 -1.67
CA ILE A 585 -18.38 -4.92 -0.70
C ILE A 585 -19.16 -4.31 0.48
N THR A 586 -20.42 -3.98 0.25
CA THR A 586 -21.39 -3.65 1.31
C THR A 586 -22.29 -4.83 1.65
N SER A 587 -22.26 -5.94 0.87
CA SER A 587 -23.03 -7.15 1.21
C SER A 587 -22.17 -8.42 1.30
N THR A 588 -21.91 -8.83 2.54
CA THR A 588 -22.05 -10.23 2.97
C THR A 588 -21.31 -11.29 2.15
N ILE A 589 -20.09 -11.00 1.70
CA ILE A 589 -19.00 -11.97 1.81
C ILE A 589 -17.98 -11.40 2.78
N LYS A 590 -18.10 -11.88 4.02
CA LYS A 590 -16.92 -12.07 4.85
C LYS A 590 -15.97 -12.87 3.97
N PHE A 591 -14.90 -12.24 3.48
CA PHE A 591 -13.74 -13.02 3.08
C PHE A 591 -13.31 -13.73 4.34
N ASN A 592 -13.84 -14.93 4.51
CA ASN A 592 -13.70 -15.74 5.69
C ASN A 592 -12.39 -16.51 5.56
N VAL A 593 -11.30 -15.81 5.19
CA VAL A 593 -10.18 -15.93 6.11
C VAL A 593 -10.74 -15.32 7.37
N LYS A 594 -11.27 -16.17 8.24
CA LYS A 594 -11.88 -15.82 9.51
C LYS A 594 -10.73 -15.34 10.39
N LEU A 595 -10.05 -14.25 10.00
CA LEU A 595 -9.28 -13.37 10.87
C LEU A 595 -10.34 -12.72 11.75
N TYR A 596 -10.82 -13.52 12.72
CA TYR A 596 -11.74 -13.18 13.81
C TYR A 596 -11.36 -11.83 14.45
N TRP A 597 -10.10 -11.45 14.32
CA TRP A 597 -9.45 -10.18 14.61
C TRP A 597 -10.19 -8.91 14.15
N ARG A 598 -10.78 -8.83 12.94
CA ARG A 598 -11.34 -7.54 12.45
C ARG A 598 -12.65 -7.13 13.11
N GLU A 599 -13.57 -8.07 13.37
CA GLU A 599 -14.85 -7.75 14.04
C GLU A 599 -14.68 -7.35 15.50
N LEU A 600 -13.57 -7.75 16.13
CA LEU A 600 -13.29 -7.47 17.54
C LEU A 600 -12.61 -6.12 17.76
N TRP A 601 -11.78 -5.69 16.80
CA TRP A 601 -11.09 -4.39 16.85
C TRP A 601 -11.92 -3.25 16.26
N VAL A 602 -12.56 -3.46 15.11
CA VAL A 602 -13.22 -2.38 14.39
C VAL A 602 -14.59 -2.05 15.00
N ARG A 603 -15.37 -3.07 15.37
CA ARG A 603 -16.71 -2.86 15.95
C ARG A 603 -16.66 -2.29 17.38
N SER A 604 -15.56 -2.50 18.11
CA SER A 604 -15.31 -1.84 19.39
C SER A 604 -14.86 -0.38 19.21
N SER A 605 -14.13 -0.06 18.14
CA SER A 605 -13.81 1.33 17.77
C SER A 605 -15.00 2.09 17.18
N GLU A 606 -15.88 1.44 16.42
CA GLU A 606 -17.06 2.10 15.81
C GLU A 606 -18.15 2.42 16.84
N ARG A 607 -18.31 1.61 17.90
CA ARG A 607 -19.16 2.00 19.05
C ARG A 607 -18.59 3.16 19.87
N SER A 608 -17.31 3.50 19.71
CA SER A 608 -16.71 4.69 20.35
C SER A 608 -16.89 6.00 19.56
N LEU A 609 -17.54 5.95 18.40
CA LEU A 609 -17.93 7.16 17.64
C LEU A 609 -19.21 7.83 18.16
N ALA A 610 -19.88 7.25 19.17
CA ALA A 610 -20.68 8.07 20.07
C ALA A 610 -19.71 8.90 20.93
N PRO A 611 -19.84 10.23 21.03
CA PRO A 611 -18.93 11.08 21.79
C PRO A 611 -19.01 10.72 23.27
N THR A 612 -18.24 9.72 23.67
CA THR A 612 -18.26 9.14 25.01
C THR A 612 -16.82 9.08 25.49
N ASN A 613 -16.33 10.21 26.00
CA ASN A 613 -15.25 10.29 26.99
C ASN A 613 -13.96 9.49 26.72
N ALA A 614 -13.56 9.28 25.45
CA ALA A 614 -12.18 8.86 25.17
C ALA A 614 -11.24 9.94 25.74
N LEU A 615 -10.28 9.55 26.59
CA LEU A 615 -9.27 10.48 27.08
C LEU A 615 -8.40 10.92 25.90
N SER A 616 -8.81 11.99 25.20
CA SER A 616 -8.02 12.61 24.14
C SER A 616 -6.64 12.97 24.69
N GLY A 617 -5.59 12.31 24.20
CA GLY A 617 -4.21 12.45 24.71
C GLY A 617 -3.57 11.13 25.14
N ALA A 618 -4.33 10.18 25.71
CA ALA A 618 -3.78 8.91 26.17
C ALA A 618 -3.27 8.02 25.02
N ASP A 619 -3.88 8.14 23.83
CA ASP A 619 -3.40 7.48 22.61
C ASP A 619 -2.10 8.11 22.09
N GLY A 620 -1.95 9.44 22.24
CA GLY A 620 -0.73 10.17 21.87
C GLY A 620 0.46 9.81 22.77
N LEU A 621 0.23 9.72 24.08
CA LEU A 621 1.26 9.26 25.03
C LEU A 621 1.65 7.80 24.82
N ARG A 622 0.70 6.92 24.46
CA ARG A 622 1.04 5.54 24.04
C ARG A 622 1.88 5.51 22.78
N ALA A 623 1.56 6.34 21.79
CA ALA A 623 2.38 6.45 20.57
C ALA A 623 3.79 6.96 20.87
N LEU A 624 3.92 7.97 21.74
CA LEU A 624 5.21 8.50 22.18
C LEU A 624 6.04 7.43 22.90
N ALA A 625 5.43 6.69 23.83
CA ALA A 625 6.08 5.57 24.52
C ALA A 625 6.60 4.51 23.55
N CYS A 626 5.80 4.14 22.53
CA CYS A 626 6.25 3.23 21.47
C CYS A 626 7.42 3.80 20.66
N LEU A 627 7.35 5.08 20.27
CA LEU A 627 8.43 5.75 19.53
C LEU A 627 9.74 5.79 20.32
N MET A 628 9.68 6.06 21.63
CA MET A 628 10.85 6.03 22.52
C MET A 628 11.53 4.65 22.50
N VAL A 629 10.75 3.57 22.56
CA VAL A 629 11.28 2.19 22.50
C VAL A 629 11.84 1.86 21.11
N ILE A 630 11.18 2.30 20.03
CA ILE A 630 11.68 2.10 18.66
C ILE A 630 13.01 2.82 18.46
N PHE A 631 13.10 4.09 18.85
CA PHE A 631 14.34 4.86 18.72
C PHE A 631 15.45 4.30 19.61
N HIS A 632 15.13 3.80 20.81
CA HIS A 632 16.08 3.07 21.65
C HIS A 632 16.69 1.88 20.90
N HIS A 633 15.88 1.00 20.30
CA HIS A 633 16.38 -0.16 19.57
C HIS A 633 17.11 0.19 18.26
N LEU A 634 16.67 1.23 17.55
CA LEU A 634 17.38 1.72 16.37
C LEU A 634 18.75 2.29 16.76
N SER A 635 18.82 3.02 17.88
CA SER A 635 20.05 3.60 18.43
C SER A 635 21.06 2.54 18.89
N GLN A 636 20.60 1.35 19.31
CA GLN A 636 21.48 0.22 19.63
C GLN A 636 22.23 -0.32 18.40
N ARG A 637 21.77 -0.02 17.17
CA ARG A 637 22.42 -0.44 15.92
C ARG A 637 23.49 0.53 15.43
N LEU A 638 23.68 1.67 16.11
CA LEU A 638 24.68 2.66 15.77
C LEU A 638 25.98 2.41 16.55
N ASN A 639 27.14 2.42 15.87
CA ASN A 639 28.44 2.31 16.53
C ASN A 639 28.80 3.63 17.23
N GLY A 640 28.58 3.71 18.54
CA GLY A 640 28.76 4.94 19.32
C GLY A 640 30.23 5.31 19.60
N ASN A 641 31.16 4.36 19.47
CA ASN A 641 32.56 4.58 19.81
C ASN A 641 33.31 5.42 18.77
N GLU A 642 32.82 5.45 17.53
CA GLU A 642 33.44 6.16 16.40
C GLU A 642 32.83 7.55 16.12
N GLN A 643 31.93 8.04 16.99
CA GLN A 643 31.15 9.26 16.75
C GLN A 643 31.66 10.48 17.52
N ALA A 644 31.35 11.68 17.01
CA ALA A 644 31.60 12.94 17.71
C ALA A 644 30.81 13.05 19.03
N ASP A 645 31.34 13.79 20.00
CA ASP A 645 30.78 13.85 21.37
C ASP A 645 29.34 14.37 21.43
N ALA A 646 28.96 15.28 20.54
CA ALA A 646 27.57 15.75 20.42
C ALA A 646 26.63 14.59 20.04
N VAL A 647 27.06 13.72 19.12
CA VAL A 647 26.28 12.57 18.65
C VAL A 647 26.24 11.49 19.74
N LYS A 648 27.33 11.26 20.47
CA LYS A 648 27.36 10.36 21.64
C LYS A 648 26.36 10.79 22.72
N ASN A 649 26.27 12.09 23.02
CA ASN A 649 25.31 12.62 23.99
C ASN A 649 23.86 12.43 23.53
N ILE A 650 23.58 12.67 22.25
CA ILE A 650 22.25 12.46 21.66
C ILE A 650 21.91 10.96 21.66
N GLN A 651 22.85 10.10 21.26
CA GLN A 651 22.67 8.65 21.26
C GLN A 651 22.38 8.14 22.68
N ALA A 652 23.16 8.56 23.69
CA ALA A 652 22.92 8.21 25.09
C ALA A 652 21.54 8.66 25.58
N PHE A 653 21.11 9.87 25.20
CA PHE A 653 19.76 10.35 25.50
C PHE A 653 18.68 9.50 24.81
N VAL A 654 18.84 9.16 23.53
CA VAL A 654 17.91 8.28 22.81
C VAL A 654 17.90 6.86 23.40
N MET A 655 19.03 6.37 23.90
CA MET A 655 19.12 5.11 24.62
C MET A 655 18.34 5.12 25.94
N SER A 656 18.13 6.27 26.57
CA SER A 656 17.21 6.38 27.71
C SER A 656 15.75 6.08 27.33
N GLY A 657 15.40 6.06 26.03
CA GLY A 657 14.09 5.73 25.49
C GLY A 657 13.51 4.36 25.89
N ALA A 658 14.33 3.48 26.49
CA ALA A 658 13.86 2.23 27.13
C ALA A 658 12.79 2.48 28.21
N VAL A 659 12.81 3.64 28.87
CA VAL A 659 11.77 4.05 29.84
C VAL A 659 10.37 4.14 29.23
N GLY A 660 10.25 4.17 27.90
CA GLY A 660 8.97 4.06 27.20
C GLY A 660 8.19 2.79 27.59
N VAL A 661 8.87 1.70 27.96
CA VAL A 661 8.23 0.49 28.50
C VAL A 661 7.52 0.80 29.82
N SER A 662 8.20 1.48 30.75
CA SER A 662 7.59 1.91 32.02
C SER A 662 6.37 2.82 31.79
N ALA A 663 6.47 3.80 30.89
CA ALA A 663 5.35 4.68 30.56
C ALA A 663 4.14 3.89 30.03
N PHE A 664 4.40 2.87 29.22
CA PHE A 664 3.36 1.97 28.70
C PHE A 664 2.64 1.20 29.81
N PHE A 665 3.37 0.69 30.82
CA PHE A 665 2.76 -0.01 31.96
C PHE A 665 1.88 0.91 32.82
N VAL A 666 2.33 2.15 33.08
CA VAL A 666 1.53 3.16 33.80
C VAL A 666 0.25 3.49 33.02
N LEU A 667 0.37 3.73 31.71
CA LEU A 667 -0.77 4.00 30.82
C LEU A 667 -1.78 2.84 30.78
N SER A 668 -1.29 1.60 30.64
CA SER A 668 -2.13 0.39 30.65
C SER A 668 -2.84 0.22 31.98
N GLY A 669 -2.14 0.40 33.11
CA GLY A 669 -2.73 0.38 34.45
C GLY A 669 -3.85 1.40 34.61
N MET A 670 -3.62 2.63 34.17
CA MET A 670 -4.62 3.70 34.22
C MET A 670 -5.86 3.34 33.41
N LEU A 671 -5.71 3.07 32.12
CA LEU A 671 -6.85 2.90 31.22
C LEU A 671 -7.71 1.69 31.59
N LEU A 672 -7.08 0.61 32.03
CA LEU A 672 -7.76 -0.64 32.36
C LEU A 672 -8.41 -0.60 33.75
N ALA A 673 -7.92 0.22 34.67
CA ALA A 673 -8.51 0.38 35.99
C ALA A 673 -9.72 1.33 36.02
N ILE A 674 -9.88 2.24 35.05
CA ILE A 674 -10.99 3.22 35.01
C ILE A 674 -12.37 2.58 35.19
N PRO A 675 -12.75 1.50 34.46
CA PRO A 675 -14.06 0.88 34.62
C PRO A 675 -14.29 0.32 36.02
N PHE A 676 -13.26 -0.25 36.65
CA PHE A 676 -13.31 -0.80 38.01
C PHE A 676 -13.46 0.29 39.06
N TRP A 677 -12.68 1.37 38.96
CA TRP A 677 -12.82 2.54 39.84
C TRP A 677 -14.17 3.22 39.70
N LYS A 678 -14.66 3.35 38.46
CA LYS A 678 -15.99 3.91 38.20
C LYS A 678 -17.09 3.03 38.80
N ALA A 679 -16.96 1.71 38.72
CA ALA A 679 -17.91 0.80 39.36
C ALA A 679 -17.85 0.92 40.89
N PHE A 680 -16.65 0.90 41.47
CA PHE A 680 -16.43 0.98 42.91
C PHE A 680 -17.00 2.27 43.52
N LEU A 681 -16.64 3.43 42.96
CA LEU A 681 -17.02 4.73 43.52
C LEU A 681 -18.51 5.05 43.35
N ASN A 682 -19.15 4.53 42.29
CA ASN A 682 -20.56 4.74 42.02
C ASN A 682 -21.48 3.69 42.65
N GLY A 683 -20.93 2.65 43.29
CA GLY A 683 -21.72 1.56 43.85
C GLY A 683 -22.33 0.62 42.79
N ASN A 684 -21.72 0.54 41.60
CA ASN A 684 -22.16 -0.40 40.57
C ASN A 684 -21.57 -1.81 40.81
N PRO A 685 -22.19 -2.85 40.24
CA PRO A 685 -21.63 -4.21 40.27
C PRO A 685 -20.20 -4.29 39.72
N PHE A 686 -19.45 -5.27 40.20
CA PHE A 686 -18.10 -5.53 39.72
C PHE A 686 -18.08 -5.81 38.21
N PRO A 687 -17.18 -5.19 37.42
CA PRO A 687 -17.12 -5.42 35.98
C PRO A 687 -16.93 -6.89 35.60
N ASN A 688 -17.55 -7.33 34.50
CA ASN A 688 -17.47 -8.71 34.03
C ASN A 688 -16.04 -9.08 33.60
N LEU A 689 -15.43 -10.05 34.32
CA LEU A 689 -14.07 -10.51 34.07
C LEU A 689 -13.89 -11.25 32.75
N LEU A 690 -14.89 -12.04 32.32
CA LEU A 690 -14.82 -12.77 31.06
C LEU A 690 -14.76 -11.81 29.88
N GLU A 691 -15.56 -10.74 29.92
CA GLU A 691 -15.55 -9.70 28.89
C GLU A 691 -14.25 -8.88 28.93
N PHE A 692 -13.72 -8.59 30.13
CA PHE A 692 -12.40 -7.96 30.28
C PHE A 692 -11.30 -8.83 29.65
N ALA A 693 -11.20 -10.10 30.06
CA ALA A 693 -10.20 -11.06 29.59
C ALA A 693 -10.31 -11.26 28.08
N ARG A 694 -11.53 -11.44 27.56
CA ARG A 694 -11.80 -11.54 26.12
C ARG A 694 -11.26 -10.32 25.37
N ARG A 695 -11.56 -9.10 25.82
CA ARG A 695 -11.06 -7.87 25.17
C ARG A 695 -9.54 -7.75 25.19
N ARG A 696 -8.87 -8.26 26.23
CA ARG A 696 -7.39 -8.25 26.32
C ARG A 696 -6.76 -9.30 25.42
N LEU A 697 -7.25 -10.54 25.46
CA LEU A 697 -6.76 -11.64 24.62
C LEU A 697 -6.87 -11.29 23.13
N LEU A 698 -8.00 -10.75 22.71
CA LEU A 698 -8.22 -10.39 21.32
C LEU A 698 -7.36 -9.22 20.82
N ARG A 699 -6.82 -8.43 21.77
CA ARG A 699 -5.88 -7.34 21.47
C ARG A 699 -4.45 -7.86 21.35
N ILE A 700 -4.02 -8.76 22.22
CA ILE A 700 -2.61 -9.18 22.34
C ILE A 700 -2.30 -10.39 21.46
N VAL A 701 -3.10 -11.46 21.57
CA VAL A 701 -2.83 -12.77 20.97
C VAL A 701 -2.53 -12.73 19.46
N PRO A 702 -3.23 -11.98 18.58
CA PRO A 702 -2.98 -12.06 17.15
C PRO A 702 -1.58 -11.60 16.76
N GLY A 703 -1.27 -10.35 17.14
CA GLY A 703 -0.01 -9.72 16.77
C GLY A 703 1.14 -10.41 17.47
N PHE A 704 0.96 -10.77 18.74
CA PHE A 704 1.98 -11.46 19.50
C PHE A 704 2.26 -12.87 18.96
N TYR A 705 1.24 -13.70 18.70
CA TYR A 705 1.47 -15.06 18.18
C TYR A 705 2.00 -15.04 16.76
N ALA A 706 1.53 -14.14 15.89
CA ALA A 706 2.10 -14.00 14.56
C ALA A 706 3.58 -13.60 14.64
N SER A 707 3.92 -12.59 15.45
CA SER A 707 5.30 -12.16 15.66
C SER A 707 6.16 -13.26 16.26
N LEU A 708 5.66 -13.98 17.27
CA LEU A 708 6.34 -15.09 17.93
C LEU A 708 6.62 -16.22 16.94
N LEU A 709 5.61 -16.68 16.20
CA LEU A 709 5.75 -17.78 15.24
C LEU A 709 6.71 -17.42 14.11
N VAL A 710 6.60 -16.23 13.53
CA VAL A 710 7.54 -15.77 12.49
C VAL A 710 8.95 -15.71 13.07
N SER A 711 9.13 -15.13 14.27
CA SER A 711 10.46 -15.00 14.88
C SER A 711 11.07 -16.37 15.21
N VAL A 712 10.27 -17.32 15.69
CA VAL A 712 10.72 -18.69 15.99
C VAL A 712 11.04 -19.47 14.72
N LEU A 713 10.21 -19.36 13.67
CA LEU A 713 10.49 -19.99 12.37
C LEU A 713 11.81 -19.46 11.79
N PHE A 714 11.99 -18.13 11.77
CA PHE A 714 13.26 -17.55 11.33
C PHE A 714 14.43 -18.00 12.20
N THR A 715 14.26 -18.07 13.53
CA THR A 715 15.33 -18.56 14.42
C THR A 715 15.70 -20.00 14.08
N ALA A 716 14.71 -20.87 13.84
CA ALA A 716 14.93 -22.28 13.51
C ALA A 716 15.65 -22.48 12.16
N PHE A 717 15.45 -21.59 11.18
CA PHE A 717 16.08 -21.70 9.86
C PHE A 717 17.44 -20.98 9.76
N PHE A 718 17.65 -19.90 10.52
CA PHE A 718 18.78 -18.98 10.31
C PHE A 718 19.74 -18.88 11.50
N VAL A 719 19.46 -19.52 12.64
CA VAL A 719 20.32 -19.50 13.84
C VAL A 719 20.68 -20.94 14.25
N PRO A 720 21.83 -21.47 13.79
CA PRO A 720 22.21 -22.88 13.96
C PRO A 720 22.33 -23.37 15.41
N ASP A 721 22.52 -22.46 16.38
CA ASP A 721 22.80 -22.79 17.79
C ASP A 721 21.75 -22.22 18.78
N ALA A 722 20.52 -21.99 18.32
CA ALA A 722 19.47 -21.42 19.17
C ALA A 722 19.11 -22.37 20.34
N GLN A 723 19.31 -21.90 21.58
CA GLN A 723 19.02 -22.68 22.78
C GLN A 723 17.53 -22.63 23.16
N ALA A 724 17.01 -23.75 23.68
CA ALA A 724 15.71 -23.80 24.34
C ALA A 724 14.52 -23.32 23.47
N VAL A 725 14.60 -23.46 22.14
CA VAL A 725 13.61 -22.93 21.18
C VAL A 725 12.18 -23.41 21.48
N LEU A 726 12.00 -24.71 21.74
CA LEU A 726 10.69 -25.28 22.03
C LEU A 726 10.12 -24.78 23.36
N THR A 727 10.92 -24.73 24.42
CA THR A 727 10.47 -24.27 25.74
C THR A 727 10.17 -22.78 25.74
N ARG A 728 10.95 -21.97 25.01
CA ARG A 728 10.68 -20.54 24.77
C ARG A 728 9.40 -20.31 23.97
N LEU A 729 9.15 -21.12 22.94
CA LEU A 729 7.89 -21.09 22.18
C LEU A 729 6.70 -21.41 23.08
N LEU A 730 6.77 -22.48 23.87
CA LEU A 730 5.70 -22.87 24.80
C LEU A 730 5.47 -21.80 25.89
N ALA A 731 6.54 -21.23 26.43
CA ALA A 731 6.45 -20.14 27.40
C ALA A 731 5.87 -18.85 26.78
N GLY A 732 6.18 -18.57 25.51
CA GLY A 732 5.55 -17.52 24.73
C GLY A 732 4.05 -17.76 24.52
N LEU A 733 3.67 -18.94 24.02
CA LEU A 733 2.28 -19.33 23.78
C LEU A 733 1.41 -19.35 25.04
N THR A 734 2.01 -19.53 26.22
CA THR A 734 1.32 -19.51 27.50
C THR A 734 1.46 -18.18 28.25
N PHE A 735 2.16 -17.20 27.68
CA PHE A 735 2.52 -15.92 28.32
C PHE A 735 3.30 -16.07 29.65
N THR A 736 3.96 -17.21 29.86
CA THR A 736 4.76 -17.51 31.07
C THR A 736 6.25 -17.23 30.90
N SER A 737 6.68 -16.75 29.74
CA SER A 737 8.07 -16.35 29.43
C SER A 737 8.71 -15.45 30.48
N ALA A 738 7.92 -14.57 31.11
CA ALA A 738 8.39 -13.61 32.10
C ALA A 738 8.79 -14.21 33.47
N LEU A 739 8.59 -15.52 33.72
CA LEU A 739 8.85 -16.14 35.03
C LEU A 739 10.28 -16.70 35.16
N PRO A 740 10.80 -17.48 34.19
CA PRO A 740 12.16 -18.02 34.24
C PRO A 740 13.14 -17.26 33.31
N TYR A 741 14.40 -17.09 33.73
CA TYR A 741 15.41 -16.42 32.89
C TYR A 741 15.69 -17.15 31.57
N THR A 742 15.49 -18.47 31.51
CA THR A 742 15.71 -19.27 30.29
C THR A 742 14.71 -18.96 29.18
N THR A 743 13.52 -18.49 29.54
CA THR A 743 12.42 -18.20 28.61
C THR A 743 12.02 -16.73 28.54
N LEU A 744 12.71 -15.85 29.29
CA LEU A 744 12.48 -14.40 29.32
C LEU A 744 12.37 -13.79 27.92
N PHE A 745 13.24 -14.22 27.01
CA PHE A 745 13.20 -13.88 25.59
C PHE A 745 12.54 -15.03 24.80
N PRO A 746 11.31 -14.86 24.29
CA PRO A 746 10.59 -15.93 23.61
C PRO A 746 11.15 -16.33 22.23
N ALA A 747 11.99 -15.48 21.61
CA ALA A 747 12.64 -15.74 20.33
C ALA A 747 13.95 -14.95 20.21
N ASP A 748 14.97 -15.53 19.57
CA ASP A 748 16.31 -14.93 19.51
C ASP A 748 16.39 -13.68 18.61
N LEU A 749 15.68 -13.70 17.49
CA LEU A 749 15.69 -12.61 16.51
C LEU A 749 14.78 -11.43 16.89
N ASN A 750 13.98 -11.57 17.96
CA ASN A 750 13.00 -10.57 18.36
C ASN A 750 12.98 -10.40 19.88
N GLY A 751 14.11 -9.90 20.40
CA GLY A 751 14.32 -9.59 21.81
C GLY A 751 13.13 -8.86 22.46
N PRO A 752 12.55 -7.78 21.88
CA PRO A 752 11.49 -7.00 22.52
C PRO A 752 10.20 -7.75 22.89
N LEU A 753 9.98 -8.98 22.42
CA LEU A 753 8.78 -9.77 22.75
C LEU A 753 8.60 -10.07 24.25
N TRP A 754 9.68 -9.97 25.04
CA TRP A 754 9.68 -10.27 26.48
C TRP A 754 8.63 -9.47 27.28
N SER A 755 8.34 -8.22 26.88
CA SER A 755 7.50 -7.31 27.68
C SER A 755 6.04 -7.74 27.77
N ILE A 756 5.55 -8.50 26.78
CA ILE A 756 4.15 -8.93 26.71
C ILE A 756 3.83 -9.95 27.80
N GLY A 757 4.77 -10.83 28.17
CA GLY A 757 4.58 -11.77 29.28
C GLY A 757 4.31 -11.03 30.60
N PHE A 758 5.11 -10.00 30.91
CA PHE A 758 4.89 -9.16 32.08
C PHE A 758 3.56 -8.40 32.05
N GLU A 759 3.16 -7.90 30.88
CA GLU A 759 1.89 -7.18 30.73
C GLU A 759 0.68 -8.09 31.00
N VAL A 760 0.68 -9.32 30.48
CA VAL A 760 -0.40 -10.29 30.70
C VAL A 760 -0.52 -10.67 32.18
N ILE A 761 0.60 -10.80 32.90
CA ILE A 761 0.58 -11.01 34.35
C ILE A 761 -0.09 -9.83 35.08
N CYS A 762 0.23 -8.58 34.69
CA CYS A 762 -0.41 -7.39 35.25
C CYS A 762 -1.93 -7.36 34.97
N TYR A 763 -2.36 -7.85 33.80
CA TYR A 763 -3.77 -7.97 33.45
C TYR A 763 -4.52 -9.01 34.28
N ALA A 764 -3.83 -10.00 34.84
CA ALA A 764 -4.41 -10.97 35.76
C ALA A 764 -4.41 -10.44 37.21
N LEU A 765 -3.31 -9.81 37.65
CA LEU A 765 -3.17 -9.30 39.01
C LEU A 765 -4.10 -8.11 39.30
N MET A 766 -4.26 -7.17 38.37
CA MET A 766 -5.10 -5.98 38.61
C MET A 766 -6.56 -6.32 38.93
N PRO A 767 -7.28 -7.15 38.14
CA PRO A 767 -8.65 -7.51 38.45
C PRO A 767 -8.77 -8.34 39.73
N LEU A 768 -7.75 -9.15 40.06
CA LEU A 768 -7.69 -9.90 41.32
C LEU A 768 -7.66 -8.97 42.53
N PHE A 769 -6.76 -7.98 42.53
CA PHE A 769 -6.70 -6.97 43.60
C PHE A 769 -7.94 -6.06 43.62
N MET A 770 -8.50 -5.72 42.45
CA MET A 770 -9.79 -5.01 42.38
C MET A 770 -10.91 -5.84 43.02
N ALA A 771 -10.97 -7.15 42.77
CA ALA A 771 -11.97 -8.03 43.39
C ALA A 771 -11.79 -8.08 44.91
N GLY A 772 -10.55 -8.15 45.40
CA GLY A 772 -10.23 -8.04 46.83
C GLY A 772 -10.72 -6.73 47.45
N MET A 773 -10.48 -5.60 46.77
CA MET A 773 -10.97 -4.27 47.20
C MET A 773 -12.50 -4.23 47.29
N PHE A 774 -13.21 -4.78 46.30
CA PHE A 774 -14.68 -4.86 46.31
C PHE A 774 -15.19 -5.79 47.40
N PHE A 775 -14.56 -6.95 47.58
CA PHE A 775 -14.94 -7.91 48.60
C PHE A 775 -14.81 -7.34 50.02
N LEU A 776 -13.75 -6.59 50.30
CA LEU A 776 -13.50 -6.01 51.62
C LEU A 776 -14.33 -4.75 51.90
N TYR A 777 -14.56 -3.89 50.88
CA TYR A 777 -15.08 -2.53 51.11
C TYR A 777 -16.35 -2.18 50.34
N ALA A 778 -16.91 -3.12 49.57
CA ALA A 778 -18.19 -2.97 48.86
C ALA A 778 -19.25 -4.01 49.28
N ARG A 779 -18.92 -5.00 50.12
CA ARG A 779 -19.88 -5.98 50.68
C ARG A 779 -20.85 -5.29 51.65
N GLY A 780 -22.16 -5.55 51.49
CA GLY A 780 -23.22 -5.03 52.37
C GLY A 780 -23.87 -3.71 51.94
N ARG A 781 -23.50 -3.13 50.78
CA ARG A 781 -24.15 -1.94 50.22
C ARG A 781 -25.27 -2.30 49.25
N GLU A 782 -26.32 -2.96 49.74
CA GLU A 782 -27.56 -3.16 48.98
C GLU A 782 -28.41 -1.87 48.87
N THR A 783 -27.99 -0.77 49.51
CA THR A 783 -28.73 0.50 49.59
C THR A 783 -28.17 1.66 48.75
N GLY A 784 -27.30 1.40 47.75
CA GLY A 784 -26.84 2.45 46.82
C GLY A 784 -25.83 3.46 47.40
N ALA A 785 -25.22 3.17 48.56
CA ALA A 785 -24.23 4.04 49.19
C ALA A 785 -22.88 4.07 48.40
N ARG A 786 -22.32 5.27 48.21
CA ARG A 786 -21.06 5.47 47.46
C ARG A 786 -19.83 5.01 48.25
N ALA A 787 -18.87 4.36 47.59
CA ALA A 787 -17.61 3.98 48.22
C ALA A 787 -16.68 5.18 48.46
N SER A 788 -15.92 5.13 49.56
CA SER A 788 -14.92 6.15 49.87
C SER A 788 -13.69 5.98 48.97
N PHE A 789 -13.39 7.03 48.21
CA PHE A 789 -12.16 7.11 47.41
C PHE A 789 -10.89 6.94 48.26
N ARG A 790 -10.87 7.49 49.48
CA ARG A 790 -9.72 7.38 50.39
C ARG A 790 -9.46 5.92 50.80
N ILE A 791 -10.52 5.15 51.04
CA ILE A 791 -10.41 3.73 51.40
C ILE A 791 -9.87 2.91 50.22
N GLY A 792 -10.41 3.15 49.01
CA GLY A 792 -9.91 2.47 47.81
C GLY A 792 -8.44 2.83 47.52
N LEU A 793 -8.05 4.09 47.68
CA LEU A 793 -6.67 4.53 47.46
C LEU A 793 -5.74 3.94 48.53
N GLY A 794 -6.17 3.89 49.80
CA GLY A 794 -5.44 3.25 50.88
C GLY A 794 -5.21 1.75 50.65
N PHE A 795 -6.21 1.04 50.11
CA PHE A 795 -6.05 -0.36 49.71
C PHE A 795 -4.96 -0.52 48.65
N TRP A 796 -4.99 0.29 47.58
CA TRP A 796 -3.97 0.22 46.54
C TRP A 796 -2.58 0.66 47.00
N PHE A 797 -2.48 1.55 47.99
CA PHE A 797 -1.22 1.86 48.66
C PHE A 797 -0.70 0.66 49.47
N GLY A 798 -1.58 -0.08 50.14
CA GLY A 798 -1.23 -1.35 50.79
C GLY A 798 -0.75 -2.41 49.78
N VAL A 799 -1.40 -2.51 48.62
CA VAL A 799 -0.95 -3.40 47.52
C VAL A 799 0.41 -2.96 46.98
N LEU A 800 0.68 -1.66 46.88
CA LEU A 800 1.98 -1.14 46.48
C LEU A 800 3.08 -1.53 47.49
N ILE A 801 2.84 -1.37 48.79
CA ILE A 801 3.78 -1.79 49.84
C ILE A 801 4.03 -3.31 49.76
N LEU A 802 2.97 -4.10 49.64
CA LEU A 802 3.09 -5.56 49.48
C LEU A 802 3.94 -5.91 48.25
N THR A 803 3.73 -5.20 47.13
CA THR A 803 4.50 -5.39 45.89
C THR A 803 5.98 -5.06 46.09
N LEU A 804 6.30 -3.99 46.84
CA LEU A 804 7.68 -3.63 47.15
C LEU A 804 8.36 -4.65 48.07
N ILE A 805 7.66 -5.14 49.09
CA ILE A 805 8.18 -6.19 50.00
C ILE A 805 8.42 -7.47 49.22
N THR A 806 7.45 -7.94 48.45
CA THR A 806 7.58 -9.16 47.64
C THR A 806 8.68 -9.02 46.58
N HIS A 807 8.81 -7.85 45.96
CA HIS A 807 9.92 -7.59 45.04
C HIS A 807 11.27 -7.74 45.74
N GLN A 808 11.39 -7.23 46.97
CA GLN A 808 12.64 -7.35 47.71
C GLN A 808 12.96 -8.79 48.10
N LEU A 809 11.95 -9.59 48.44
CA LEU A 809 12.13 -11.04 48.67
C LEU A 809 12.63 -11.76 47.41
N ILE A 810 12.14 -11.37 46.22
CA ILE A 810 12.64 -11.94 44.95
C ILE A 810 14.12 -11.58 44.74
N LEU A 811 14.53 -10.37 45.13
CA LEU A 811 15.92 -9.94 45.02
C LEU A 811 16.86 -10.66 45.99
N THR A 812 16.36 -11.19 47.10
CA THR A 812 17.17 -11.94 48.07
C THR A 812 17.15 -13.45 47.82
N ASP A 813 15.98 -14.01 47.50
CA ASP A 813 15.74 -15.46 47.59
C ASP A 813 15.66 -16.15 46.21
N LEU A 814 15.47 -15.40 45.12
CA LEU A 814 15.28 -15.94 43.76
C LEU A 814 16.32 -15.40 42.76
N VAL A 815 17.55 -15.19 43.23
CA VAL A 815 18.66 -14.71 42.39
C VAL A 815 19.19 -15.83 41.48
N PRO A 816 19.28 -15.63 40.16
CA PRO A 816 19.93 -16.59 39.27
C PRO A 816 21.41 -16.77 39.61
N ASP A 817 21.94 -17.98 39.35
CA ASP A 817 23.37 -18.25 39.51
C ASP A 817 24.24 -17.39 38.58
N ASN A 818 25.53 -17.28 38.92
CA ASN A 818 26.49 -16.48 38.15
C ASN A 818 27.14 -17.22 36.97
N VAL A 819 26.76 -18.46 36.67
CA VAL A 819 27.34 -19.25 35.56
C VAL A 819 26.78 -18.75 34.23
N ASN A 820 27.65 -18.44 33.26
CA ASN A 820 27.29 -17.89 31.95
C ASN A 820 26.39 -16.62 32.04
N ARG A 821 26.66 -15.77 33.03
CA ARG A 821 25.94 -14.50 33.24
C ARG A 821 26.63 -13.38 32.47
N GLY A 822 25.93 -12.80 31.50
CA GLY A 822 26.45 -11.74 30.65
C GLY A 822 25.88 -11.80 29.23
N TRP A 823 25.87 -10.68 28.52
CA TRP A 823 25.36 -10.59 27.14
C TRP A 823 26.26 -11.30 26.13
N GLU A 824 27.53 -11.49 26.48
CA GLU A 824 28.52 -12.30 25.77
C GLU A 824 28.13 -13.77 25.66
N PHE A 825 27.27 -14.27 26.57
CA PHE A 825 26.72 -15.63 26.56
C PHE A 825 25.34 -15.72 25.90
N GLY A 826 25.01 -14.78 25.01
CA GLY A 826 23.74 -14.71 24.30
C GLY A 826 22.56 -14.28 25.17
N LEU A 827 21.33 -14.50 24.68
CA LEU A 827 20.12 -14.00 25.34
C LEU A 827 19.85 -14.62 26.72
N VAL A 828 20.22 -15.88 26.94
CA VAL A 828 20.04 -16.52 28.26
C VAL A 828 20.97 -15.87 29.29
N GLY A 829 22.24 -15.63 28.93
CA GLY A 829 23.17 -14.94 29.81
C GLY A 829 22.80 -13.47 30.04
N GLY A 830 22.27 -12.80 29.02
CA GLY A 830 21.67 -11.46 29.14
C GLY A 830 20.46 -11.46 30.08
N ALA A 831 19.57 -12.45 29.98
CA ALA A 831 18.43 -12.61 30.88
C ALA A 831 18.86 -12.84 32.33
N LYS A 832 19.91 -13.63 32.58
CA LYS A 832 20.52 -13.77 33.91
C LYS A 832 21.11 -12.46 34.44
N SER A 833 21.54 -11.56 33.56
CA SER A 833 22.02 -10.22 33.96
C SER A 833 20.87 -9.28 34.33
N TRP A 834 19.69 -9.49 33.73
CA TRP A 834 18.48 -8.73 34.03
C TRP A 834 17.73 -9.26 35.26
N MET A 835 17.67 -10.56 35.47
CA MET A 835 17.01 -11.17 36.64
C MET A 835 17.99 -11.23 37.83
N PRO A 836 17.54 -10.98 39.07
CA PRO A 836 16.15 -10.86 39.51
C PRO A 836 15.55 -9.45 39.39
N ASN A 837 16.30 -8.42 38.98
CA ASN A 837 15.83 -7.03 38.92
C ASN A 837 14.61 -6.84 38.00
N TYR A 838 14.63 -7.48 36.83
CA TYR A 838 13.47 -7.57 35.92
C TYR A 838 12.59 -8.75 36.34
N ASN A 839 11.59 -8.49 37.17
CA ASN A 839 10.59 -9.48 37.56
C ASN A 839 9.16 -8.93 37.51
N ALA A 840 8.19 -9.85 37.48
CA ALA A 840 6.79 -9.51 37.25
C ALA A 840 6.20 -8.65 38.38
N VAL A 841 6.67 -8.84 39.61
CA VAL A 841 6.22 -8.08 40.77
C VAL A 841 6.72 -6.63 40.69
N GLY A 842 7.99 -6.41 40.34
CA GLY A 842 8.55 -5.07 40.13
C GLY A 842 7.86 -4.32 38.97
N MET A 843 7.60 -5.01 37.87
CA MET A 843 6.83 -4.44 36.75
C MET A 843 5.37 -4.13 37.12
N PHE A 844 4.76 -4.93 38.01
CA PHE A 844 3.42 -4.62 38.54
C PHE A 844 3.42 -3.36 39.41
N GLY A 845 4.54 -3.03 40.08
CA GLY A 845 4.71 -1.75 40.80
C GLY A 845 4.49 -0.53 39.91
N HIS A 846 5.05 -0.54 38.70
CA HIS A 846 4.82 0.50 37.68
C HIS A 846 3.35 0.58 37.26
N TYR A 847 2.72 -0.58 37.09
CA TYR A 847 1.32 -0.70 36.71
C TYR A 847 0.37 -0.15 37.79
N ILE A 848 0.67 -0.38 39.08
CA ILE A 848 -0.11 0.11 40.23
C ILE A 848 -0.20 1.64 40.25
N LEU A 849 0.88 2.35 39.91
CA LEU A 849 0.86 3.82 39.83
C LEU A 849 -0.21 4.28 38.83
N GLY A 850 -0.31 3.63 37.68
CA GLY A 850 -1.39 3.85 36.72
C GLY A 850 -2.78 3.55 37.30
N VAL A 851 -2.93 2.42 38.00
CA VAL A 851 -4.18 2.05 38.66
C VAL A 851 -4.63 3.11 39.66
N MET A 852 -3.72 3.68 40.46
CA MET A 852 -4.02 4.73 41.42
C MET A 852 -4.44 6.04 40.73
N VAL A 853 -3.75 6.42 39.65
CA VAL A 853 -4.10 7.59 38.80
C VAL A 853 -5.51 7.46 38.23
N ALA A 854 -5.92 6.27 37.77
CA ALA A 854 -7.29 6.04 37.31
C ALA A 854 -8.33 6.39 38.37
N GLY A 855 -8.07 6.05 39.64
CA GLY A 855 -8.93 6.41 40.75
C GLY A 855 -9.05 7.93 40.94
N VAL A 856 -7.93 8.64 40.86
CA VAL A 856 -7.87 10.11 40.93
C VAL A 856 -8.68 10.73 39.79
N ILE A 857 -8.46 10.28 38.55
CA ILE A 857 -9.17 10.78 37.36
C ILE A 857 -10.68 10.58 37.49
N VAL A 858 -11.13 9.39 37.89
CA VAL A 858 -12.56 9.11 38.07
C VAL A 858 -13.16 10.01 39.16
N LYS A 859 -12.42 10.25 40.25
CA LYS A 859 -12.87 11.13 41.33
C LYS A 859 -12.96 12.59 40.87
N LEU A 860 -11.96 13.11 40.16
CA LEU A 860 -11.96 14.49 39.65
C LEU A 860 -13.07 14.72 38.61
N ARG A 861 -13.27 13.80 37.67
CA ARG A 861 -14.34 13.89 36.66
C ARG A 861 -15.75 13.88 37.24
N SER A 862 -15.96 13.23 38.39
CA SER A 862 -17.26 13.23 39.08
C SER A 862 -17.69 14.62 39.59
N ARG A 863 -16.78 15.59 39.70
CA ARG A 863 -17.04 16.92 40.27
C ARG A 863 -17.52 17.98 39.25
N LYS A 864 -17.74 17.63 37.97
CA LYS A 864 -18.06 18.59 36.88
C LYS A 864 -17.17 19.85 36.91
N GLN A 865 -15.89 19.72 37.26
CA GLN A 865 -14.96 20.86 37.20
C GLN A 865 -14.67 21.20 35.73
N SER A 866 -14.78 22.48 35.38
CA SER A 866 -14.37 23.01 34.08
C SER A 866 -12.85 22.93 33.91
N ALA A 867 -12.37 23.01 32.66
CA ALA A 867 -10.95 23.05 32.34
C ALA A 867 -10.22 24.10 33.22
N ASN A 868 -9.16 23.67 33.90
CA ASN A 868 -8.36 24.52 34.78
C ASN A 868 -6.90 24.45 34.33
N TRP A 869 -6.37 25.59 33.88
CA TRP A 869 -5.01 25.78 33.38
C TRP A 869 -3.92 25.29 34.35
N GLY A 870 -4.21 25.20 35.66
CA GLY A 870 -3.30 24.66 36.65
C GLY A 870 -2.94 23.18 36.42
N PHE A 871 -3.86 22.37 35.87
CA PHE A 871 -3.55 20.98 35.51
C PHE A 871 -2.60 20.91 34.30
N ASP A 872 -2.82 21.77 33.30
CA ASP A 872 -1.95 21.84 32.12
C ASP A 872 -0.54 22.33 32.50
N LEU A 873 -0.44 23.29 33.44
CA LEU A 873 0.85 23.74 33.97
C LEU A 873 1.57 22.63 34.75
N LEU A 874 0.86 21.87 35.59
CA LEU A 874 1.44 20.74 36.32
C LEU A 874 1.93 19.64 35.37
N ALA A 875 1.15 19.33 34.34
CA ALA A 875 1.53 18.39 33.28
C ALA A 875 2.78 18.86 32.52
N LEU A 876 2.84 20.15 32.13
CA LEU A 876 4.01 20.73 31.47
C LEU A 876 5.26 20.69 32.37
N MET A 877 5.12 21.02 33.66
CA MET A 877 6.21 20.94 34.62
C MET A 877 6.71 19.49 34.77
N ALA A 878 5.81 18.53 34.91
CA ALA A 878 6.17 17.11 34.98
C ALA A 878 6.91 16.64 33.72
N PHE A 879 6.47 17.09 32.53
CA PHE A 879 7.15 16.80 31.27
C PHE A 879 8.56 17.41 31.20
N VAL A 880 8.73 18.67 31.58
CA VAL A 880 10.04 19.35 31.59
C VAL A 880 11.00 18.67 32.58
N VAL A 881 10.52 18.36 33.79
CA VAL A 881 11.29 17.64 34.81
C VAL A 881 11.68 16.25 34.31
N MET A 882 10.77 15.54 33.65
CA MET A 882 11.05 14.22 33.07
C MET A 882 12.13 14.28 32.00
N VAL A 883 12.04 15.22 31.04
CA VAL A 883 13.06 15.37 29.98
C VAL A 883 14.41 15.79 30.58
N GLY A 884 14.41 16.73 31.52
CA GLY A 884 15.61 17.16 32.24
C GLY A 884 16.25 16.02 33.02
N PHE A 885 15.45 15.21 33.73
CA PHE A 885 15.91 14.04 34.46
C PHE A 885 16.59 13.04 33.51
N LEU A 886 15.93 12.64 32.42
CA LEU A 886 16.51 11.70 31.44
C LEU A 886 17.77 12.25 30.78
N TRP A 887 17.83 13.55 30.53
CA TRP A 887 19.05 14.19 30.03
C TRP A 887 20.18 14.06 31.05
N THR A 888 19.94 14.40 32.32
CA THR A 888 20.97 14.32 33.37
C THR A 888 21.45 12.90 33.66
N THR A 889 20.58 11.90 33.53
CA THR A 889 20.87 10.50 33.84
C THR A 889 21.21 9.65 32.62
N ARG A 890 21.39 10.24 31.43
CA ARG A 890 21.63 9.53 30.15
C ARG A 890 22.82 8.56 30.15
N PHE A 891 23.81 8.77 31.01
CA PHE A 891 24.97 7.89 31.18
C PHE A 891 24.91 7.01 32.44
N ALA A 892 23.82 7.09 33.20
CA ALA A 892 23.66 6.31 34.40
C ALA A 892 23.48 4.81 34.04
N PRO A 893 24.11 3.90 34.79
CA PRO A 893 23.85 2.46 34.68
C PRO A 893 22.35 2.15 34.87
N GLY A 894 21.88 1.06 34.25
CA GLY A 894 20.44 0.81 34.04
C GLY A 894 19.53 0.71 35.28
N PHE A 895 20.09 0.50 36.47
CA PHE A 895 19.35 0.43 37.75
C PHE A 895 19.71 1.56 38.72
N SER A 896 20.59 2.48 38.32
CA SER A 896 20.97 3.62 39.14
C SER A 896 19.76 4.51 39.41
N PHE A 897 19.67 5.05 40.64
CA PHE A 897 18.54 5.87 41.10
C PHE A 897 17.19 5.15 41.21
N SER A 898 17.15 3.82 41.08
CA SER A 898 15.94 3.04 41.26
C SER A 898 15.77 2.51 42.68
N LEU A 899 14.55 2.61 43.22
CA LEU A 899 14.17 1.98 44.48
C LEU A 899 14.12 0.46 44.30
N GLY A 900 14.88 -0.26 45.12
CA GLY A 900 14.94 -1.72 45.10
C GLY A 900 15.41 -2.28 43.76
N ASN A 901 16.36 -1.65 43.07
CA ASN A 901 16.91 -2.10 41.78
C ASN A 901 15.86 -2.37 40.68
N GLN A 902 14.66 -1.80 40.78
CA GLN A 902 13.66 -1.91 39.73
C GLN A 902 14.11 -1.20 38.45
N PRO A 903 13.73 -1.68 37.26
CA PRO A 903 14.15 -1.04 36.01
C PRO A 903 13.49 0.33 35.82
N TYR A 904 14.01 1.11 34.87
CA TYR A 904 13.40 2.35 34.37
C TYR A 904 13.28 3.49 35.38
N PHE A 905 14.28 3.65 36.27
CA PHE A 905 14.32 4.74 37.26
C PHE A 905 13.08 4.79 38.16
N TYR A 906 12.58 3.61 38.55
CA TYR A 906 11.42 3.49 39.44
C TYR A 906 11.74 4.02 40.85
N PRO A 907 10.85 4.76 41.54
CA PRO A 907 9.52 5.17 41.10
C PRO A 907 9.51 6.52 40.37
N THR A 908 10.64 7.22 40.28
CA THR A 908 10.75 8.61 39.83
C THR A 908 10.16 8.84 38.44
N PHE A 909 10.63 8.10 37.42
CA PHE A 909 10.12 8.23 36.06
C PHE A 909 8.63 7.86 35.93
N PRO A 910 8.17 6.68 36.40
CA PRO A 910 6.75 6.32 36.31
C PRO A 910 5.84 7.24 37.14
N LEU A 911 6.33 7.84 38.23
CA LEU A 911 5.60 8.86 38.99
C LEU A 911 5.43 10.15 38.19
N LEU A 912 6.47 10.61 37.47
CA LEU A 912 6.36 11.77 36.59
C LEU A 912 5.37 11.51 35.45
N ILE A 913 5.36 10.31 34.87
CA ILE A 913 4.31 9.89 33.92
C ILE A 913 2.94 9.87 34.58
N ALA A 914 2.82 9.38 35.81
CA ALA A 914 1.57 9.35 36.56
C ALA A 914 1.02 10.77 36.88
N ILE A 915 1.90 11.75 37.10
CA ILE A 915 1.52 13.17 37.32
C ILE A 915 1.14 13.85 35.99
N LEU A 916 1.79 13.47 34.89
CA LEU A 916 1.50 13.98 33.55
C LEU A 916 0.10 13.55 33.05
N LEU A 917 -0.39 12.39 33.50
CA LEU A 917 -1.68 11.78 33.15
C LEU A 917 -2.85 12.32 34.00
#